data_AF-A0A7C6L4R4-F1
#
_entry.id   AF-A0A7C6L4R4-F1
#
_cell.length_a   1.000
_cell.length_b   1.000
_cell.length_c   1.000
_cell.angle_alpha   90.00
_cell.angle_beta   90.00
_cell.angle_gamma   90.00
#
_symmetry.space_group_name_H-M   'P 1'
#
loop_
_entity.id
_entity.type
_entity.pdbx_description
1 polymer ?
#
loop_
_entity_poly.entity_id
_entity_poly.type
_entity_poly.pdbx_seq_one_letter_code
_entity_poly.pdbx_strand_id
1 'polypeptide(L)'
;MTLQLLNRNRLRSGLAFLWMIPACCLYTTTVHAQDAEKMAKQKAFEEVFGDAVRLDPAMVEKVKNDTPGKRHHVDKDGDGKPEEVWFIDIEPRHTDAKRPILVKVVDENGNLEIGKEPEKYGDLWIADWHADGLVDAVISYRDLDGDRDLDVMEWFTYGKKNWRVQMDGLRALVSTDNGDDNLLDYDMDYVYYQIPCQNHSHFGGNESFTAYYLDPGQNRWIPYFENPFLFYDSDNDGISEEVIRVEGKEELVKSLRWSFNVNPIAGRQRDFDVSISACARGWTQEKDRESDFAMYLPEDRTEHFMIRGIPTGPVLKRSCAREFLQTITWERVLMTWNENNLNIAFNDPKDTIERWEGVINAASADSGYCMPRIGAPDCGPYNKRYELVLQPKGPDEYYYNPADHRIHVKNSDRTRIKVDYDYDTQTDMGYSWVDTDKDGIMDRVDIDTDGDGITDDSYPIDVSEVKPVDWTFNELNGALAPVLETEPEHEYYLVKALFSALESIGKGTVEDSPWDMVENRMRNKNITDGIAHRLINSDQTLMYYLMLVQDRRIAQLKKSGYKNNSFWREFNTARSKGDTRAMTQTVAKYFKTGKPEEDYRTWTGRLRKEEERPHVAWNNQWLPPNWGWESEKAAFRFYLGHFDLFGKRQWIDTLVMPRIAEGKSYHLDQNGWGMDILHVGKTAGCGGLILYVNGVPYPVRNETGKGNPTFTGRLVEETHHKVTLEFIAEGVGPENAPYAVRLRPSIGAGDLYSSVEATVDGGTPGDKIELGIGLVRLPDETFFSDKASGVIGSWGFQDPEIGWIGMGIMFPPARFLRFDDQPEEHRVVLDCTQGKSITYCIQGDWLRGHQFSCCPSAQDWFNTLKYEAGMIKKK
;
A
#
# COMPACT_ATOMS: atom_id res chain seq x y z
N MET A 1 -24.91 -17.56 91.75
CA MET A 1 -24.09 -16.68 92.60
C MET A 1 -23.41 -15.67 91.69
N THR A 2 -23.99 -14.48 91.61
CA THR A 2 -23.36 -13.16 91.38
C THR A 2 -22.62 -12.84 90.06
N LEU A 3 -23.23 -11.89 89.32
CA LEU A 3 -22.68 -10.81 88.47
C LEU A 3 -21.91 -11.13 87.16
N GLN A 4 -22.60 -11.05 86.00
CA GLN A 4 -22.62 -9.87 85.13
C GLN A 4 -23.37 -10.20 83.83
N LEU A 5 -24.56 -9.64 83.69
CA LEU A 5 -25.46 -9.75 82.54
C LEU A 5 -25.97 -8.33 82.28
N LEU A 6 -25.42 -7.65 81.27
CA LEU A 6 -26.09 -6.56 80.54
C LEU A 6 -25.24 -6.15 79.33
N ASN A 7 -25.95 -5.96 78.22
CA ASN A 7 -25.53 -5.41 76.93
C ASN A 7 -24.77 -6.32 75.96
N ARG A 8 -25.55 -7.14 75.23
CA ARG A 8 -25.32 -7.38 73.80
C ARG A 8 -26.61 -7.89 73.15
N ASN A 9 -27.44 -6.94 72.68
CA ASN A 9 -28.41 -7.14 71.60
C ASN A 9 -29.05 -5.79 71.24
N ARG A 10 -28.27 -4.90 70.59
CA ARG A 10 -28.74 -3.76 69.78
C ARG A 10 -27.54 -3.17 69.03
N LEU A 11 -26.98 -3.89 68.04
CA LEU A 11 -26.04 -3.35 67.04
C LEU A 11 -25.74 -4.40 65.96
N ARG A 12 -26.79 -4.87 65.27
CA ARG A 12 -26.66 -5.63 64.02
C ARG A 12 -27.72 -5.15 63.03
N SER A 13 -27.68 -3.85 62.73
CA SER A 13 -28.44 -3.22 61.64
C SER A 13 -27.79 -1.92 61.12
N GLY A 14 -26.52 -1.65 61.44
CA GLY A 14 -25.92 -0.32 61.21
C GLY A 14 -24.49 -0.26 60.66
N LEU A 15 -23.86 -1.40 60.30
CA LEU A 15 -22.48 -1.40 59.79
C LEU A 15 -22.29 -1.98 58.38
N ALA A 16 -23.36 -2.46 57.73
CA ALA A 16 -23.31 -2.79 56.29
C ALA A 16 -23.68 -1.60 55.39
N PHE A 17 -24.16 -0.49 55.97
CA PHE A 17 -24.64 0.69 55.22
C PHE A 17 -23.56 1.76 54.96
N LEU A 18 -22.42 1.74 55.67
CA LEU A 18 -21.40 2.79 55.56
C LEU A 18 -20.25 2.51 54.56
N TRP A 19 -20.16 1.28 54.03
CA TRP A 19 -19.23 0.96 52.93
C TRP A 19 -19.91 0.90 51.56
N MET A 20 -21.24 0.78 51.51
CA MET A 20 -21.99 0.92 50.25
C MET A 20 -22.11 2.37 49.79
N ILE A 21 -22.13 3.36 50.70
CA ILE A 21 -22.29 4.77 50.32
C ILE A 21 -21.04 5.33 49.59
N PRO A 22 -19.78 5.15 50.04
CA PRO A 22 -18.63 5.64 49.29
C PRO A 22 -18.39 4.87 47.98
N ALA A 23 -18.67 3.56 47.94
CA ALA A 23 -18.59 2.76 46.71
C ALA A 23 -19.69 3.13 45.70
N CYS A 24 -20.94 3.30 46.13
CA CYS A 24 -22.02 3.80 45.29
C CYS A 24 -21.80 5.26 44.87
N CYS A 25 -21.26 6.14 45.73
CA CYS A 25 -20.95 7.52 45.37
C CYS A 25 -19.78 7.62 44.37
N LEU A 26 -18.76 6.76 44.50
CA LEU A 26 -17.68 6.65 43.51
C LEU A 26 -18.18 6.06 42.18
N TYR A 27 -19.11 5.09 42.23
CA TYR A 27 -19.73 4.51 41.04
C TYR A 27 -20.71 5.49 40.36
N THR A 28 -21.50 6.26 41.12
CA THR A 28 -22.45 7.22 40.56
C THR A 28 -21.75 8.45 40.00
N THR A 29 -20.66 8.92 40.63
CA THR A 29 -19.86 10.05 40.10
C THR A 29 -19.12 9.70 38.81
N THR A 30 -18.64 8.46 38.69
CA THR A 30 -18.01 7.97 37.45
C THR A 30 -19.02 7.75 36.33
N VAL A 31 -20.19 7.18 36.62
CA VAL A 31 -21.28 7.04 35.63
C VAL A 31 -21.81 8.41 35.16
N HIS A 32 -22.08 9.35 36.06
CA HIS A 32 -22.52 10.69 35.67
C HIS A 32 -21.48 11.46 34.84
N ALA A 33 -20.18 11.26 35.10
CA ALA A 33 -19.12 11.87 34.30
C ALA A 33 -19.05 11.25 32.89
N GLN A 34 -19.22 9.94 32.77
CA GLN A 34 -19.29 9.24 31.48
C GLN A 34 -20.51 9.67 30.66
N ASP A 35 -21.67 9.81 31.29
CA ASP A 35 -22.89 10.28 30.62
C ASP A 35 -22.75 11.72 30.12
N ALA A 36 -22.11 12.60 30.91
CA ALA A 36 -21.85 13.98 30.50
C ALA A 36 -20.90 14.05 29.29
N GLU A 37 -19.88 13.21 29.24
CA GLU A 37 -18.94 13.11 28.13
C GLU A 37 -19.62 12.60 26.85
N LYS A 38 -20.42 11.54 26.96
CA LYS A 38 -21.22 11.01 25.85
C LYS A 38 -22.13 12.08 25.24
N MET A 39 -22.80 12.87 26.08
CA MET A 39 -23.66 13.97 25.64
C MET A 39 -22.89 15.13 25.00
N ALA A 40 -21.70 15.45 25.52
CA ALA A 40 -20.83 16.47 24.91
C ALA A 40 -20.36 16.04 23.51
N LYS A 41 -20.00 14.76 23.33
CA LYS A 41 -19.67 14.17 22.03
C LYS A 41 -20.84 14.28 21.04
N GLN A 42 -22.02 13.79 21.43
CA GLN A 42 -23.22 13.84 20.59
C GLN A 42 -23.54 15.27 20.15
N LYS A 43 -23.51 16.23 21.09
CA LYS A 43 -23.76 17.64 20.79
C LYS A 43 -22.75 18.22 19.78
N ALA A 44 -21.49 17.81 19.84
CA ALA A 44 -20.47 18.27 18.91
C ALA A 44 -20.77 17.79 17.47
N PHE A 45 -21.21 16.54 17.29
CA PHE A 45 -21.69 16.05 16.00
C PHE A 45 -22.94 16.82 15.52
N GLU A 46 -23.91 17.05 16.40
CA GLU A 46 -25.13 17.82 16.04
C GLU A 46 -24.84 19.26 15.60
N GLU A 47 -23.76 19.87 16.11
CA GLU A 47 -23.33 21.21 15.71
C GLU A 47 -22.93 21.29 14.23
N VAL A 48 -22.34 20.22 13.68
CA VAL A 48 -21.87 20.15 12.29
C VAL A 48 -22.90 19.51 11.36
N PHE A 49 -23.58 18.46 11.81
CA PHE A 49 -24.44 17.63 10.95
C PHE A 49 -25.94 17.81 11.22
N GLY A 50 -26.31 18.60 12.24
CA GLY A 50 -27.70 18.88 12.58
C GLY A 50 -28.51 17.60 12.86
N ASP A 51 -29.66 17.49 12.21
CA ASP A 51 -30.59 16.38 12.42
C ASP A 51 -30.12 15.05 11.81
N ALA A 52 -29.13 15.07 10.90
CA ALA A 52 -28.63 13.85 10.25
C ALA A 52 -28.06 12.83 11.26
N VAL A 53 -27.40 13.34 12.32
CA VAL A 53 -26.76 12.55 13.39
C VAL A 53 -27.67 12.30 14.61
N ARG A 54 -28.95 12.68 14.53
CA ARG A 54 -29.94 12.31 15.55
C ARG A 54 -30.57 10.98 15.17
N LEU A 55 -30.16 9.92 15.86
CA LEU A 55 -30.62 8.58 15.56
C LEU A 55 -32.00 8.33 16.18
N ASP A 56 -32.97 7.84 15.39
CA ASP A 56 -34.28 7.45 15.89
C ASP A 56 -34.15 6.20 16.79
N PRO A 57 -34.48 6.29 18.09
CA PRO A 57 -34.35 5.16 19.00
C PRO A 57 -35.16 3.93 18.56
N ALA A 58 -36.31 4.12 17.91
CA ALA A 58 -37.13 3.01 17.42
C ALA A 58 -36.46 2.30 16.23
N MET A 59 -35.81 3.06 15.34
CA MET A 59 -35.04 2.49 14.23
C MET A 59 -33.79 1.78 14.72
N VAL A 60 -33.07 2.37 15.68
CA VAL A 60 -31.89 1.74 16.32
C VAL A 60 -32.26 0.38 16.89
N GLU A 61 -33.31 0.30 17.72
CA GLU A 61 -33.77 -0.97 18.28
C GLU A 61 -34.25 -1.95 17.21
N LYS A 62 -34.90 -1.48 16.14
CA LYS A 62 -35.33 -2.34 15.04
C LYS A 62 -34.14 -2.98 14.32
N VAL A 63 -33.15 -2.18 13.91
CA VAL A 63 -31.98 -2.64 13.16
C VAL A 63 -31.11 -3.55 14.02
N LYS A 64 -30.89 -3.18 15.29
CA LYS A 64 -30.10 -3.95 16.26
C LYS A 64 -30.66 -5.35 16.52
N ASN A 65 -31.99 -5.50 16.50
CA ASN A 65 -32.66 -6.77 16.79
C ASN A 65 -33.03 -7.58 15.53
N ASP A 66 -32.79 -7.06 14.32
CA ASP A 66 -32.96 -7.80 13.06
C ASP A 66 -31.64 -8.51 12.66
N THR A 67 -31.61 -9.06 11.45
CA THR A 67 -30.47 -9.80 10.89
C THR A 67 -29.34 -8.82 10.56
N PRO A 68 -28.12 -8.99 11.12
CA PRO A 68 -26.98 -8.14 10.77
C PRO A 68 -26.71 -8.11 9.27
N GLY A 69 -26.27 -6.96 8.75
CA GLY A 69 -26.08 -6.73 7.32
C GLY A 69 -27.35 -6.43 6.52
N LYS A 70 -28.55 -6.69 7.07
CA LYS A 70 -29.82 -6.38 6.36
C LYS A 70 -30.01 -4.88 6.23
N ARG A 71 -30.37 -4.44 5.01
CA ARG A 71 -30.62 -3.01 4.69
C ARG A 71 -32.04 -2.63 5.04
N HIS A 72 -32.18 -1.50 5.71
CA HIS A 72 -33.45 -0.89 6.07
C HIS A 72 -33.54 0.49 5.44
N HIS A 73 -34.06 0.55 4.21
CA HIS A 73 -34.31 1.79 3.49
C HIS A 73 -35.48 2.56 4.12
N VAL A 74 -35.34 3.88 4.19
CA VAL A 74 -36.33 4.82 4.71
C VAL A 74 -36.59 5.85 3.62
N ASP A 75 -37.82 5.85 3.12
CA ASP A 75 -38.38 6.84 2.20
C ASP A 75 -39.36 7.70 3.01
N LYS A 76 -38.94 8.92 3.35
CA LYS A 76 -39.64 9.82 4.27
C LYS A 76 -40.73 10.60 3.56
N ASP A 77 -40.51 10.99 2.32
CA ASP A 77 -41.46 11.80 1.56
C ASP A 77 -42.41 10.97 0.67
N GLY A 78 -42.12 9.68 0.50
CA GLY A 78 -42.94 8.71 -0.22
C GLY A 78 -42.81 8.80 -1.74
N ASP A 79 -41.73 9.38 -2.26
CA ASP A 79 -41.49 9.50 -3.70
C ASP A 79 -40.93 8.21 -4.35
N GLY A 80 -40.61 7.21 -3.54
CA GLY A 80 -40.04 5.92 -3.98
C GLY A 80 -38.51 5.88 -3.97
N LYS A 81 -37.84 6.98 -3.60
CA LYS A 81 -36.39 7.07 -3.40
C LYS A 81 -36.09 7.24 -1.90
N PRO A 82 -35.44 6.27 -1.28
CA PRO A 82 -35.08 6.39 0.13
C PRO A 82 -34.02 7.47 0.35
N GLU A 83 -34.17 8.29 1.38
CA GLU A 83 -33.15 9.27 1.78
C GLU A 83 -32.17 8.69 2.81
N GLU A 84 -32.49 7.54 3.40
CA GLU A 84 -31.62 6.87 4.36
C GLU A 84 -31.64 5.35 4.19
N VAL A 85 -30.52 4.71 4.51
CA VAL A 85 -30.44 3.27 4.70
C VAL A 85 -29.70 2.95 6.00
N TRP A 86 -30.27 2.00 6.75
CA TRP A 86 -29.74 1.60 8.06
C TRP A 86 -29.40 0.12 8.07
N PHE A 87 -28.29 -0.26 8.69
CA PHE A 87 -27.87 -1.66 8.85
C PHE A 87 -26.86 -1.82 9.98
N ILE A 88 -26.66 -3.07 10.43
CA ILE A 88 -25.47 -3.44 11.22
C ILE A 88 -24.36 -3.79 10.24
N ASP A 89 -23.25 -3.07 10.29
CA ASP A 89 -22.09 -3.37 9.46
C ASP A 89 -21.39 -4.65 9.97
N ILE A 90 -21.24 -5.60 9.05
CA ILE A 90 -20.66 -6.91 9.34
C ILE A 90 -19.27 -7.07 8.76
N GLU A 91 -18.71 -6.06 8.08
CA GLU A 91 -17.41 -6.18 7.41
C GLU A 91 -16.31 -6.64 8.37
N PRO A 92 -15.46 -7.61 7.99
CA PRO A 92 -14.49 -8.22 8.88
C PRO A 92 -13.41 -7.24 9.35
N ARG A 93 -13.27 -6.08 8.69
CA ARG A 93 -12.34 -5.02 9.08
C ARG A 93 -12.59 -4.47 10.47
N HIS A 94 -13.83 -4.48 10.95
CA HIS A 94 -14.20 -3.88 12.23
C HIS A 94 -13.74 -4.70 13.44
N THR A 95 -13.30 -3.98 14.48
CA THR A 95 -12.84 -4.61 15.72
C THR A 95 -14.02 -5.11 16.54
N ASP A 96 -13.87 -6.30 17.14
CA ASP A 96 -14.89 -6.88 18.03
C ASP A 96 -15.27 -5.95 19.19
N ALA A 97 -14.33 -5.12 19.62
CA ALA A 97 -14.51 -4.17 20.71
C ALA A 97 -15.49 -3.03 20.39
N LYS A 98 -15.89 -2.82 19.12
CA LYS A 98 -16.86 -1.81 18.71
C LYS A 98 -18.19 -2.38 18.24
N ARG A 99 -18.25 -3.71 18.06
CA ARG A 99 -19.44 -4.39 17.54
C ARG A 99 -20.58 -4.47 18.58
N PRO A 100 -21.84 -4.58 18.11
CA PRO A 100 -22.27 -4.35 16.72
C PRO A 100 -22.09 -2.87 16.35
N ILE A 101 -21.71 -2.58 15.10
CA ILE A 101 -21.64 -1.20 14.60
C ILE A 101 -22.90 -0.96 13.79
N LEU A 102 -23.79 -0.10 14.30
CA LEU A 102 -24.93 0.37 13.53
C LEU A 102 -24.48 1.50 12.63
N VAL A 103 -24.90 1.44 11.37
CA VAL A 103 -24.59 2.46 10.37
C VAL A 103 -25.90 3.02 9.85
N LYS A 104 -25.97 4.35 9.81
CA LYS A 104 -26.95 5.13 9.08
C LYS A 104 -26.23 5.80 7.93
N VAL A 105 -26.66 5.54 6.71
CA VAL A 105 -26.22 6.29 5.54
C VAL A 105 -27.31 7.27 5.14
N VAL A 106 -26.94 8.52 4.92
CA VAL A 106 -27.81 9.57 4.38
C VAL A 106 -27.42 9.80 2.93
N ASP A 107 -28.38 9.64 2.04
CA ASP A 107 -28.23 9.93 0.61
C ASP A 107 -28.23 11.46 0.41
N GLU A 108 -27.08 12.03 0.06
CA GLU A 108 -26.96 13.48 -0.17
C GLU A 108 -27.00 13.84 -1.66
N ASN A 109 -26.83 12.89 -2.57
CA ASN A 109 -26.81 13.11 -4.02
C ASN A 109 -28.14 12.71 -4.72
N GLY A 110 -29.04 12.03 -4.02
CA GLY A 110 -30.39 11.64 -4.46
C GLY A 110 -30.43 10.43 -5.40
N ASN A 111 -29.40 9.58 -5.34
CA ASN A 111 -29.25 8.43 -6.22
C ASN A 111 -29.55 7.07 -5.56
N LEU A 112 -29.83 7.04 -4.24
CA LEU A 112 -30.14 5.81 -3.54
C LEU A 112 -31.49 5.25 -4.03
N GLU A 113 -31.52 3.94 -4.27
CA GLU A 113 -32.72 3.22 -4.70
C GLU A 113 -33.10 2.11 -3.70
N ILE A 114 -34.40 1.81 -3.59
CA ILE A 114 -34.87 0.70 -2.75
C ILE A 114 -34.23 -0.62 -3.20
N GLY A 115 -33.57 -1.30 -2.24
CA GLY A 115 -32.93 -2.59 -2.47
C GLY A 115 -31.54 -2.52 -3.11
N LYS A 116 -31.02 -1.31 -3.38
CA LYS A 116 -29.64 -1.07 -3.80
C LYS A 116 -28.76 -0.70 -2.61
N GLU A 117 -27.45 -0.80 -2.79
CA GLU A 117 -26.49 -0.38 -1.78
C GLU A 117 -26.24 1.13 -1.82
N PRO A 118 -25.99 1.75 -0.65
CA PRO A 118 -25.45 3.10 -0.62
C PRO A 118 -24.03 3.13 -1.19
N GLU A 119 -23.63 4.28 -1.70
CA GLU A 119 -22.36 4.46 -2.39
C GLU A 119 -21.37 5.22 -1.50
N LYS A 120 -20.12 5.21 -1.93
CA LYS A 120 -19.00 5.84 -1.20
C LYS A 120 -18.34 6.95 -2.04
N TYR A 121 -19.16 7.66 -2.80
CA TYR A 121 -18.76 8.85 -3.55
C TYR A 121 -19.80 9.99 -3.47
N GLY A 122 -20.81 9.92 -2.59
CA GLY A 122 -21.77 11.03 -2.46
C GLY A 122 -22.64 11.01 -1.22
N ASP A 123 -22.36 10.08 -0.30
CA ASP A 123 -23.21 9.81 0.85
C ASP A 123 -22.49 10.12 2.17
N LEU A 124 -23.29 10.40 3.20
CA LEU A 124 -22.82 10.61 4.56
C LEU A 124 -23.04 9.35 5.40
N TRP A 125 -21.94 8.74 5.86
CA TRP A 125 -21.94 7.51 6.63
C TRP A 125 -21.75 7.80 8.12
N ILE A 126 -22.72 7.43 8.94
CA ILE A 126 -22.78 7.74 10.38
C ILE A 126 -22.73 6.44 11.17
N ALA A 127 -21.74 6.30 12.04
CA ALA A 127 -21.49 5.10 12.83
C ALA A 127 -21.84 5.28 14.32
N ASP A 128 -22.58 4.32 14.86
CA ASP A 128 -22.93 4.14 16.27
C ASP A 128 -22.34 2.82 16.76
N TRP A 129 -21.30 2.91 17.60
CA TRP A 129 -20.66 1.74 18.15
C TRP A 129 -21.52 1.13 19.26
N HIS A 130 -21.62 -0.20 19.27
CA HIS A 130 -22.48 -0.97 20.15
C HIS A 130 -24.00 -0.78 19.92
N ALA A 131 -24.39 0.00 18.91
CA ALA A 131 -25.77 0.37 18.64
C ALA A 131 -26.45 0.91 19.92
N ASP A 132 -25.83 1.92 20.55
CA ASP A 132 -26.29 2.53 21.80
C ASP A 132 -27.11 3.83 21.59
N GLY A 133 -27.30 4.23 20.34
CA GLY A 133 -28.08 5.38 19.91
C GLY A 133 -27.30 6.68 19.87
N LEU A 134 -25.97 6.65 20.03
CA LEU A 134 -25.09 7.82 19.99
C LEU A 134 -24.07 7.71 18.88
N VAL A 135 -23.74 8.83 18.25
CA VAL A 135 -22.75 8.85 17.16
C VAL A 135 -21.33 8.81 17.71
N ASP A 136 -20.50 7.93 17.14
CA ASP A 136 -19.09 7.78 17.47
C ASP A 136 -18.16 8.33 16.40
N ALA A 137 -18.53 8.13 15.13
CA ALA A 137 -17.76 8.56 13.97
C ALA A 137 -18.69 8.86 12.79
N VAL A 138 -18.24 9.75 11.91
CA VAL A 138 -18.90 10.07 10.65
C VAL A 138 -17.86 10.13 9.54
N ILE A 139 -18.16 9.55 8.38
CA ILE A 139 -17.36 9.73 7.17
C ILE A 139 -18.24 10.37 6.10
N SER A 140 -17.80 11.48 5.52
CA SER A 140 -18.40 12.06 4.32
C SER A 140 -17.61 11.62 3.11
N TYR A 141 -18.28 11.08 2.11
CA TYR A 141 -17.73 10.81 0.78
C TYR A 141 -18.34 11.81 -0.19
N ARG A 142 -17.52 12.54 -0.94
CA ARG A 142 -18.00 13.59 -1.86
C ARG A 142 -17.37 13.43 -3.22
N ASP A 143 -18.23 13.39 -4.23
CA ASP A 143 -17.98 13.64 -5.64
C ASP A 143 -18.24 15.14 -5.89
N LEU A 144 -17.17 15.87 -6.23
CA LEU A 144 -17.16 17.30 -6.47
C LEU A 144 -17.34 17.66 -7.95
N ASP A 145 -16.96 16.77 -8.86
CA ASP A 145 -16.95 17.04 -10.31
C ASP A 145 -18.08 16.36 -11.10
N GLY A 146 -18.76 15.40 -10.49
CA GLY A 146 -19.95 14.71 -10.95
C GLY A 146 -19.68 13.49 -11.83
N ASP A 147 -18.47 12.96 -11.83
CA ASP A 147 -18.08 11.81 -12.66
C ASP A 147 -18.43 10.44 -12.06
N ARG A 148 -18.92 10.44 -10.80
CA ARG A 148 -19.36 9.31 -9.99
C ARG A 148 -18.23 8.50 -9.36
N ASP A 149 -17.19 9.19 -8.93
CA ASP A 149 -16.15 8.62 -8.09
C ASP A 149 -15.77 9.54 -6.90
N LEU A 150 -14.83 9.09 -6.06
CA LEU A 150 -14.54 9.73 -4.79
C LEU A 150 -13.46 10.82 -4.89
N ASP A 151 -13.88 12.08 -4.93
CA ASP A 151 -12.96 13.23 -4.85
C ASP A 151 -12.46 13.55 -3.43
N VAL A 152 -13.35 13.48 -2.42
CA VAL A 152 -13.00 13.90 -1.05
C VAL A 152 -13.58 12.96 0.00
N MET A 153 -12.70 12.50 0.88
CA MET A 153 -13.04 11.72 2.06
C MET A 153 -12.79 12.53 3.34
N GLU A 154 -13.80 12.68 4.19
CA GLU A 154 -13.73 13.48 5.42
C GLU A 154 -14.10 12.65 6.65
N TRP A 155 -13.14 12.44 7.56
CA TRP A 155 -13.34 11.63 8.78
C TRP A 155 -13.56 12.50 10.00
N PHE A 156 -14.73 12.38 10.62
CA PHE A 156 -15.08 13.16 11.79
C PHE A 156 -15.06 12.31 13.05
N THR A 157 -14.24 12.73 14.01
CA THR A 157 -14.14 12.07 15.33
C THR A 157 -14.14 13.09 16.45
N TYR A 158 -14.65 12.70 17.61
CA TYR A 158 -14.56 13.52 18.80
C TYR A 158 -13.28 13.22 19.57
N GLY A 159 -12.49 14.26 19.85
CA GLY A 159 -11.21 14.13 20.53
C GLY A 159 -11.13 14.99 21.79
N LYS A 160 -10.49 14.43 22.83
CA LYS A 160 -10.15 15.17 24.05
C LYS A 160 -8.94 16.07 23.87
N LYS A 161 -8.93 17.19 24.60
CA LYS A 161 -7.80 18.10 24.73
C LYS A 161 -6.53 17.29 24.98
N ASN A 162 -5.47 17.63 24.25
CA ASN A 162 -4.15 17.07 24.42
C ASN A 162 -3.09 18.14 24.10
N TRP A 163 -1.84 17.71 23.93
CA TRP A 163 -0.73 18.62 23.64
C TRP A 163 -0.82 19.25 22.23
N ARG A 164 -1.51 18.63 21.28
CA ARG A 164 -1.70 19.16 19.91
C ARG A 164 -2.92 20.09 19.80
N VAL A 165 -4.01 19.73 20.48
CA VAL A 165 -5.30 20.45 20.41
C VAL A 165 -5.71 20.87 21.82
N GLN A 166 -5.86 22.17 22.04
CA GLN A 166 -6.04 22.76 23.37
C GLN A 166 -7.48 22.72 23.90
N MET A 167 -8.40 22.07 23.20
CA MET A 167 -9.81 21.93 23.56
C MET A 167 -10.35 20.54 23.21
N ASP A 168 -11.43 20.15 23.91
CA ASP A 168 -12.25 19.01 23.53
C ASP A 168 -13.14 19.41 22.34
N GLY A 169 -13.37 18.53 21.38
CA GLY A 169 -14.25 18.83 20.26
C GLY A 169 -14.09 17.89 19.07
N LEU A 170 -14.78 18.21 17.98
CA LEU A 170 -14.66 17.49 16.72
C LEU A 170 -13.33 17.77 16.03
N ARG A 171 -12.85 16.73 15.37
CA ARG A 171 -11.68 16.73 14.49
C ARG A 171 -12.11 16.20 13.14
N ALA A 172 -11.50 16.72 12.09
CA ALA A 172 -11.64 16.21 10.74
C ALA A 172 -10.26 15.83 10.20
N LEU A 173 -10.12 14.66 9.60
CA LEU A 173 -9.05 14.37 8.64
C LEU A 173 -9.69 14.45 7.27
N VAL A 174 -9.21 15.34 6.42
CA VAL A 174 -9.75 15.54 5.06
C VAL A 174 -8.68 15.12 4.08
N SER A 175 -9.01 14.11 3.27
CA SER A 175 -8.17 13.58 2.21
C SER A 175 -8.83 13.85 0.87
N THR A 176 -8.06 14.26 -0.11
CA THR A 176 -8.53 14.67 -1.44
C THR A 176 -7.84 13.82 -2.48
N ASP A 177 -8.67 13.26 -3.36
CA ASP A 177 -8.24 12.58 -4.57
C ASP A 177 -7.91 13.63 -5.61
N ASN A 178 -6.63 13.90 -5.79
CA ASN A 178 -6.14 14.80 -6.83
C ASN A 178 -5.65 14.02 -8.05
N GLY A 179 -5.53 12.69 -7.95
CA GLY A 179 -5.10 11.79 -9.01
C GLY A 179 -6.22 11.31 -9.92
N ASP A 180 -7.47 11.37 -9.43
CA ASP A 180 -8.65 10.79 -10.09
C ASP A 180 -8.48 9.26 -10.22
N ASP A 181 -7.93 8.64 -9.17
CA ASP A 181 -7.52 7.22 -9.16
C ASP A 181 -8.20 6.39 -8.05
N ASN A 182 -9.04 7.05 -7.25
CA ASN A 182 -9.78 6.52 -6.12
C ASN A 182 -8.88 5.93 -5.02
N LEU A 183 -7.61 6.35 -4.89
CA LEU A 183 -6.61 5.82 -3.95
C LEU A 183 -6.58 6.52 -2.57
N LEU A 184 -7.76 6.78 -1.99
CA LEU A 184 -7.90 7.40 -0.66
C LEU A 184 -7.78 6.42 0.53
N ASP A 185 -8.29 6.83 1.69
CA ASP A 185 -7.98 6.22 2.97
C ASP A 185 -8.86 5.01 3.31
N TYR A 186 -8.24 3.97 3.86
CA TYR A 186 -8.93 2.83 4.42
C TYR A 186 -9.39 3.10 5.86
N ASP A 187 -10.68 2.93 6.12
CA ASP A 187 -11.26 3.10 7.44
C ASP A 187 -11.35 1.76 8.20
N MET A 188 -11.20 1.82 9.52
CA MET A 188 -11.54 0.72 10.43
C MET A 188 -12.38 1.29 11.55
N ASP A 189 -13.51 0.66 11.87
CA ASP A 189 -14.50 1.20 12.82
C ASP A 189 -14.96 2.64 12.49
N TYR A 190 -14.86 3.03 11.22
CA TYR A 190 -15.12 4.39 10.72
C TYR A 190 -14.12 5.46 11.22
N VAL A 191 -12.91 5.06 11.64
CA VAL A 191 -11.86 5.97 12.13
C VAL A 191 -10.46 5.54 11.68
N TYR A 192 -9.46 6.41 11.92
CA TYR A 192 -8.05 6.12 11.68
C TYR A 192 -7.40 5.29 12.79
N TYR A 193 -6.66 4.26 12.40
CA TYR A 193 -5.75 3.51 13.26
C TYR A 193 -4.40 3.38 12.57
N GLN A 194 -3.33 3.81 13.26
CA GLN A 194 -1.98 3.90 12.66
C GLN A 194 -1.56 2.64 11.89
N ILE A 195 -1.55 1.46 12.53
CA ILE A 195 -0.98 0.24 11.94
C ILE A 195 -1.86 -0.41 10.87
N PRO A 196 -3.17 -0.63 11.07
CA PRO A 196 -3.98 -1.26 10.01
C PRO A 196 -4.25 -0.28 8.87
N CYS A 197 -4.52 1.01 9.12
CA CYS A 197 -4.74 1.98 8.05
C CYS A 197 -3.46 2.22 7.24
N GLN A 198 -2.27 2.28 7.85
CA GLN A 198 -1.05 2.37 7.03
C GLN A 198 -0.86 1.15 6.12
N ASN A 199 -1.37 -0.04 6.45
CA ASN A 199 -1.25 -1.21 5.58
C ASN A 199 -2.26 -1.25 4.42
N HIS A 200 -3.37 -0.51 4.56
CA HIS A 200 -4.55 -0.64 3.71
C HIS A 200 -5.03 0.66 3.05
N SER A 201 -4.56 1.83 3.49
CA SER A 201 -4.65 3.09 2.73
C SER A 201 -3.48 3.14 1.76
N HIS A 202 -3.65 3.69 0.56
CA HIS A 202 -2.55 3.81 -0.38
C HIS A 202 -1.45 4.73 0.18
N PHE A 203 -1.84 5.91 0.69
CA PHE A 203 -0.92 6.95 1.18
C PHE A 203 0.23 7.19 0.18
N GLY A 204 -0.16 7.41 -1.07
CA GLY A 204 0.70 7.54 -2.24
C GLY A 204 -0.11 8.13 -3.39
N GLY A 205 0.27 7.85 -4.64
CA GLY A 205 -0.42 8.41 -5.81
C GLY A 205 -0.24 9.93 -5.87
N ASN A 206 -1.27 10.63 -6.28
CA ASN A 206 -1.23 12.08 -6.46
C ASN A 206 -1.96 12.84 -5.34
N GLU A 207 -2.11 12.27 -4.14
CA GLU A 207 -3.10 12.74 -3.16
C GLU A 207 -2.67 13.86 -2.21
N SER A 208 -3.64 14.34 -1.41
CA SER A 208 -3.36 15.25 -0.30
C SER A 208 -4.24 14.98 0.91
N PHE A 209 -3.75 15.31 2.10
CA PHE A 209 -4.60 15.37 3.30
C PHE A 209 -4.20 16.46 4.29
N THR A 210 -5.17 16.92 5.06
CA THR A 210 -5.01 17.94 6.12
C THR A 210 -5.83 17.58 7.36
N ALA A 211 -5.25 17.81 8.54
CA ALA A 211 -5.94 17.59 9.82
C ALA A 211 -6.51 18.91 10.38
N TYR A 212 -7.76 18.86 10.83
CA TYR A 212 -8.50 20.01 11.37
C TYR A 212 -9.12 19.72 12.73
N TYR A 213 -9.24 20.74 13.58
CA TYR A 213 -10.16 20.72 14.73
C TYR A 213 -11.14 21.89 14.62
N LEU A 214 -12.38 21.68 15.07
CA LEU A 214 -13.39 22.74 15.07
C LEU A 214 -13.18 23.66 16.27
N ASP A 215 -13.03 24.96 16.04
CA ASP A 215 -13.15 25.97 17.10
C ASP A 215 -14.59 26.54 17.08
N PRO A 216 -15.47 26.11 18.01
CA PRO A 216 -16.87 26.54 18.02
C PRO A 216 -17.02 28.02 18.37
N GLY A 217 -16.04 28.63 19.06
CA GLY A 217 -16.06 30.06 19.37
C GLY A 217 -15.83 30.93 18.13
N GLN A 218 -15.15 30.38 17.12
CA GLN A 218 -14.87 31.05 15.84
C GLN A 218 -15.78 30.56 14.70
N ASN A 219 -16.52 29.45 14.92
CA ASN A 219 -17.25 28.73 13.88
C ASN A 219 -16.36 28.45 12.65
N ARG A 220 -15.18 27.88 12.89
CA ARG A 220 -14.13 27.69 11.89
C ARG A 220 -13.32 26.43 12.16
N TRP A 221 -12.98 25.69 11.10
CA TRP A 221 -12.05 24.58 11.16
C TRP A 221 -10.61 25.08 11.15
N ILE A 222 -9.83 24.70 12.15
CA ILE A 222 -8.45 25.13 12.31
C ILE A 222 -7.51 24.02 11.82
N PRO A 223 -6.80 24.21 10.69
CA PRO A 223 -5.82 23.23 10.25
C PRO A 223 -4.64 23.19 11.22
N TYR A 224 -4.17 21.99 11.54
CA TYR A 224 -3.13 21.78 12.53
C TYR A 224 -2.38 20.48 12.28
N PHE A 225 -1.14 20.41 12.76
CA PHE A 225 -0.28 19.22 12.76
C PHE A 225 0.12 18.72 11.36
N GLU A 226 -0.82 18.25 10.55
CA GLU A 226 -0.63 17.95 9.13
C GLU A 226 -1.30 19.07 8.33
N ASN A 227 -0.52 20.04 7.85
CA ASN A 227 -1.03 21.29 7.27
C ASN A 227 -0.13 21.85 6.16
N PRO A 228 -0.15 21.25 4.96
CA PRO A 228 -0.76 19.97 4.58
C PRO A 228 0.27 18.82 4.46
N PHE A 229 -0.24 17.64 4.15
CA PHE A 229 0.51 16.51 3.61
C PHE A 229 0.16 16.35 2.12
N LEU A 230 1.17 16.33 1.25
CA LEU A 230 1.02 16.32 -0.21
C LEU A 230 1.85 15.20 -0.81
N PHE A 231 1.23 14.38 -1.63
CA PHE A 231 1.85 13.32 -2.42
C PHE A 231 1.79 13.73 -3.87
N TYR A 232 2.82 13.45 -4.65
CA TYR A 232 2.80 13.73 -6.07
C TYR A 232 3.30 12.51 -6.84
N ASP A 233 2.46 12.07 -7.76
CA ASP A 233 2.77 11.13 -8.82
C ASP A 233 2.95 11.95 -10.10
N SER A 234 4.17 12.00 -10.61
CA SER A 234 4.56 12.87 -11.73
C SER A 234 4.49 12.15 -13.08
N ASP A 235 4.45 10.82 -13.09
CA ASP A 235 4.38 10.02 -14.32
C ASP A 235 3.06 9.22 -14.47
N ASN A 236 2.16 9.36 -13.48
CA ASN A 236 0.83 8.77 -13.40
C ASN A 236 0.85 7.24 -13.42
N ASP A 237 1.83 6.64 -12.75
CA ASP A 237 1.94 5.18 -12.62
C ASP A 237 1.25 4.60 -11.35
N GLY A 238 0.67 5.49 -10.53
CA GLY A 238 0.03 5.17 -9.26
C GLY A 238 1.02 5.11 -8.09
N ILE A 239 2.26 5.58 -8.22
CA ILE A 239 3.27 5.65 -7.16
C ILE A 239 3.65 7.12 -6.96
N SER A 240 3.88 7.53 -5.71
CA SER A 240 4.40 8.89 -5.47
C SER A 240 5.92 8.92 -5.59
N GLU A 241 6.43 9.77 -6.47
CA GLU A 241 7.85 10.10 -6.52
C GLU A 241 8.24 11.05 -5.40
N GLU A 242 7.29 11.86 -4.93
CA GLU A 242 7.54 13.01 -4.09
C GLU A 242 6.49 13.20 -3.02
N VAL A 243 6.94 13.48 -1.80
CA VAL A 243 6.07 13.73 -0.65
C VAL A 243 6.53 14.94 0.14
N ILE A 244 5.60 15.87 0.39
CA ILE A 244 5.80 17.07 1.20
C ILE A 244 4.88 17.01 2.42
N ARG A 245 5.47 17.12 3.60
CA ARG A 245 4.77 17.32 4.86
C ARG A 245 5.14 18.66 5.46
N VAL A 246 4.16 19.53 5.62
CA VAL A 246 4.28 20.75 6.42
C VAL A 246 3.56 20.54 7.75
N GLU A 247 4.29 20.67 8.86
CA GLU A 247 3.70 20.72 10.20
C GLU A 247 3.56 22.15 10.67
N GLY A 248 2.35 22.49 11.10
CA GLY A 248 1.98 23.86 11.42
C GLY A 248 0.62 23.97 12.10
N LYS A 249 0.16 25.21 12.24
CA LYS A 249 -1.20 25.53 12.68
C LYS A 249 -1.64 26.82 12.00
N GLU A 250 -2.77 26.79 11.30
CA GLU A 250 -3.18 27.89 10.42
C GLU A 250 -2.01 28.29 9.49
N GLU A 251 -1.71 29.57 9.36
CA GLU A 251 -0.59 30.05 8.56
C GLU A 251 0.79 29.77 9.19
N LEU A 252 0.88 29.39 10.47
CA LEU A 252 2.16 29.21 11.15
C LEU A 252 2.81 27.88 10.75
N VAL A 253 4.03 27.95 10.24
CA VAL A 253 4.86 26.78 9.90
C VAL A 253 5.84 26.48 11.04
N LYS A 254 5.94 25.20 11.42
CA LYS A 254 6.91 24.72 12.43
C LYS A 254 8.04 23.92 11.80
N SER A 255 7.72 23.03 10.86
CA SER A 255 8.71 22.19 10.21
C SER A 255 8.27 21.70 8.84
N LEU A 256 9.24 21.33 8.03
CA LEU A 256 9.07 20.66 6.74
C LEU A 256 9.70 19.27 6.80
N ARG A 257 9.07 18.29 6.16
CA ARG A 257 9.74 17.11 5.61
C ARG A 257 9.42 17.00 4.12
N TRP A 258 10.41 16.87 3.27
CA TRP A 258 10.26 16.76 1.82
C TRP A 258 11.09 15.59 1.29
N SER A 259 10.42 14.57 0.78
CA SER A 259 10.99 13.25 0.48
C SER A 259 10.84 12.87 -0.99
N PHE A 260 11.76 12.05 -1.49
CA PHE A 260 11.73 11.52 -2.85
C PHE A 260 12.01 10.02 -2.89
N ASN A 261 11.25 9.31 -3.73
CA ASN A 261 11.57 7.99 -4.25
C ASN A 261 12.32 8.23 -5.56
N VAL A 262 13.65 8.15 -5.54
CA VAL A 262 14.47 8.57 -6.68
C VAL A 262 14.61 7.46 -7.73
N ASN A 263 14.21 6.23 -7.38
CA ASN A 263 14.23 5.08 -8.28
C ASN A 263 12.98 4.22 -8.08
N PRO A 264 11.79 4.71 -8.49
CA PRO A 264 10.53 4.00 -8.29
C PRO A 264 10.55 2.62 -8.95
N ILE A 265 10.01 1.63 -8.23
CA ILE A 265 9.88 0.25 -8.70
C ILE A 265 8.39 -0.06 -8.77
N ALA A 266 7.91 -0.48 -9.94
CA ALA A 266 6.53 -0.88 -10.15
C ALA A 266 6.04 -1.85 -9.07
N GLY A 267 4.89 -1.55 -8.45
CA GLY A 267 4.31 -2.33 -7.36
C GLY A 267 4.93 -2.08 -5.98
N ARG A 268 5.87 -1.13 -5.82
CA ARG A 268 6.41 -0.68 -4.53
C ARG A 268 6.12 0.79 -4.30
N GLN A 269 4.99 1.06 -3.66
CA GLN A 269 4.41 2.41 -3.59
C GLN A 269 5.12 3.40 -2.64
N ARG A 270 6.09 2.95 -1.81
CA ARG A 270 6.56 3.71 -0.63
C ARG A 270 8.07 3.67 -0.38
N ASP A 271 8.85 3.31 -1.38
CA ASP A 271 10.31 3.11 -1.28
C ASP A 271 11.07 4.46 -1.36
N PHE A 272 10.78 5.40 -0.45
CA PHE A 272 11.44 6.71 -0.43
C PHE A 272 12.92 6.59 -0.04
N ASP A 273 13.79 7.24 -0.83
CA ASP A 273 15.24 7.17 -0.69
C ASP A 273 15.81 8.30 0.15
N VAL A 274 15.27 9.50 0.02
CA VAL A 274 15.87 10.70 0.59
C VAL A 274 14.83 11.66 1.11
N SER A 275 15.16 12.38 2.18
CA SER A 275 14.38 13.52 2.65
C SER A 275 15.22 14.69 3.11
N ILE A 276 14.66 15.89 2.94
CA ILE A 276 15.03 17.08 3.69
C ILE A 276 14.07 17.24 4.86
N SER A 277 14.62 17.39 6.06
CA SER A 277 13.92 17.71 7.30
C SER A 277 14.37 19.07 7.80
N ALA A 278 13.47 20.02 7.96
CA ALA A 278 13.82 21.40 8.29
C ALA A 278 12.98 22.01 9.42
N CYS A 279 13.63 22.79 10.28
CA CYS A 279 12.98 23.59 11.32
C CYS A 279 12.71 25.00 10.81
N ALA A 280 11.49 25.49 11.01
CA ALA A 280 11.11 26.84 10.63
C ALA A 280 11.81 27.91 11.48
N ARG A 281 11.87 29.14 10.94
CA ARG A 281 12.45 30.30 11.62
C ARG A 281 11.89 30.49 13.03
N GLY A 282 12.76 30.83 13.98
CA GLY A 282 12.40 30.99 15.40
C GLY A 282 12.47 29.70 16.22
N TRP A 283 12.77 28.56 15.60
CA TRP A 283 13.12 27.33 16.32
C TRP A 283 14.38 27.52 17.17
N THR A 284 14.39 27.01 18.40
CA THR A 284 15.58 26.95 19.24
C THR A 284 15.78 25.56 19.83
N GLN A 285 17.03 25.19 20.05
CA GLN A 285 17.36 23.88 20.61
C GLN A 285 16.81 23.70 22.03
N GLU A 286 16.73 24.76 22.84
CA GLU A 286 16.26 24.69 24.22
C GLU A 286 14.76 24.44 24.33
N LYS A 287 13.97 25.00 23.40
CA LYS A 287 12.50 24.89 23.41
C LYS A 287 11.96 23.82 22.48
N ASP A 288 12.73 23.42 21.47
CA ASP A 288 12.39 22.41 20.48
C ASP A 288 10.97 22.64 19.90
N ARG A 289 10.00 21.76 20.20
CA ARG A 289 8.61 21.85 19.71
C ARG A 289 7.81 23.03 20.28
N GLU A 290 8.26 23.58 21.39
CA GLU A 290 7.67 24.74 22.09
C GLU A 290 8.38 26.05 21.74
N SER A 291 9.17 26.05 20.65
CA SER A 291 9.86 27.25 20.17
C SER A 291 8.88 28.35 19.73
N ASP A 292 9.36 29.59 19.76
CA ASP A 292 8.60 30.76 19.31
C ASP A 292 8.75 30.90 17.78
N PHE A 293 8.16 29.96 17.04
CA PHE A 293 8.20 29.94 15.58
C PHE A 293 7.67 31.26 14.99
N ALA A 294 8.33 31.74 13.93
CA ALA A 294 8.09 33.05 13.32
C ALA A 294 7.99 32.98 11.78
N MET A 295 7.67 31.81 11.24
CA MET A 295 7.43 31.61 9.81
C MET A 295 5.94 31.46 9.55
N TYR A 296 5.42 32.30 8.65
CA TYR A 296 4.01 32.36 8.30
C TYR A 296 3.84 32.21 6.79
N LEU A 297 2.86 31.41 6.39
CA LEU A 297 2.46 31.26 4.99
C LEU A 297 1.85 32.56 4.47
N PRO A 298 2.30 33.09 3.31
CA PRO A 298 1.68 34.26 2.68
C PRO A 298 0.25 33.96 2.19
N GLU A 299 -0.64 34.94 2.26
CA GLU A 299 -2.05 34.81 1.84
C GLU A 299 -2.20 34.37 0.37
N ASP A 300 -1.34 34.87 -0.53
CA ASP A 300 -1.34 34.50 -1.95
C ASP A 300 -0.95 33.03 -2.18
N ARG A 301 -0.23 32.43 -1.23
CA ARG A 301 0.24 31.03 -1.26
C ARG A 301 -0.66 30.08 -0.45
N THR A 302 -1.68 30.60 0.22
CA THR A 302 -2.64 29.79 0.98
C THR A 302 -4.01 29.73 0.33
N GLU A 303 -4.75 28.67 0.62
CA GLU A 303 -6.16 28.50 0.25
C GLU A 303 -7.03 28.14 1.47
N HIS A 304 -8.34 28.30 1.28
CA HIS A 304 -9.37 28.01 2.26
C HIS A 304 -10.41 27.09 1.63
N PHE A 305 -10.93 26.17 2.42
CA PHE A 305 -11.94 25.22 2.01
C PHE A 305 -13.22 25.40 2.83
N MET A 306 -14.25 24.67 2.45
CA MET A 306 -15.48 24.52 3.21
C MET A 306 -15.62 23.06 3.59
N ILE A 307 -15.73 22.78 4.88
CA ILE A 307 -15.98 21.44 5.40
C ILE A 307 -17.36 21.49 6.06
N ARG A 308 -18.34 20.79 5.47
CA ARG A 308 -19.75 20.76 5.92
C ARG A 308 -20.33 22.17 6.15
N GLY A 309 -20.06 23.08 5.22
CA GLY A 309 -20.57 24.47 5.26
C GLY A 309 -19.86 25.40 6.26
N ILE A 310 -18.81 24.93 6.93
CA ILE A 310 -17.99 25.71 7.86
C ILE A 310 -16.64 26.02 7.19
N PRO A 311 -16.17 27.28 7.19
CA PRO A 311 -14.90 27.65 6.56
C PRO A 311 -13.71 27.07 7.32
N THR A 312 -12.61 26.82 6.59
CA THR A 312 -11.32 26.45 7.19
C THR A 312 -10.41 27.68 7.40
N GLY A 313 -9.43 27.54 8.28
CA GLY A 313 -8.21 28.35 8.28
C GLY A 313 -7.36 28.07 7.03
N PRO A 314 -6.29 28.86 6.83
CA PRO A 314 -5.45 28.79 5.65
C PRO A 314 -4.59 27.51 5.62
N VAL A 315 -4.44 26.93 4.44
CA VAL A 315 -3.59 25.76 4.13
C VAL A 315 -2.67 26.13 2.96
N LEU A 316 -1.43 25.64 2.93
CA LEU A 316 -0.51 25.84 1.80
C LEU A 316 -1.10 25.24 0.52
N LYS A 317 -1.19 26.04 -0.56
CA LYS A 317 -1.69 25.58 -1.85
C LYS A 317 -0.80 24.50 -2.45
N ARG A 318 -1.40 23.37 -2.82
CA ARG A 318 -0.72 22.27 -3.53
C ARG A 318 0.00 22.74 -4.80
N SER A 319 -0.65 23.60 -5.58
CA SER A 319 -0.18 24.07 -6.89
C SER A 319 1.09 24.93 -6.84
N CYS A 320 1.42 25.53 -5.69
CA CYS A 320 2.64 26.33 -5.53
C CYS A 320 3.57 25.84 -4.42
N ALA A 321 3.24 24.74 -3.72
CA ALA A 321 3.99 24.26 -2.57
C ALA A 321 5.47 24.03 -2.91
N ARG A 322 5.76 23.31 -4.00
CA ARG A 322 7.12 23.02 -4.49
C ARG A 322 7.93 24.28 -4.73
N GLU A 323 7.41 25.19 -5.57
CA GLU A 323 8.06 26.48 -5.89
C GLU A 323 8.30 27.30 -4.63
N PHE A 324 7.29 27.45 -3.79
CA PHE A 324 7.37 28.29 -2.60
C PHE A 324 8.39 27.75 -1.59
N LEU A 325 8.33 26.45 -1.26
CA LEU A 325 9.19 25.85 -0.24
C LEU A 325 10.67 25.88 -0.60
N GLN A 326 11.01 25.82 -1.90
CA GLN A 326 12.39 25.98 -2.38
C GLN A 326 12.95 27.40 -2.17
N THR A 327 12.11 28.42 -1.95
CA THR A 327 12.58 29.80 -1.70
C THR A 327 12.86 30.10 -0.23
N ILE A 328 12.58 29.15 0.67
CA ILE A 328 12.62 29.38 2.10
C ILE A 328 14.04 29.20 2.65
N THR A 329 14.48 30.18 3.43
CA THR A 329 15.64 30.01 4.31
C THR A 329 15.18 29.50 5.67
N TRP A 330 15.38 28.21 5.90
CA TRP A 330 15.05 27.52 7.15
C TRP A 330 16.02 27.90 8.29
N GLU A 331 15.62 27.63 9.54
CA GLU A 331 16.47 27.83 10.71
C GLU A 331 17.56 26.75 10.81
N ARG A 332 17.20 25.53 10.40
CA ARG A 332 18.06 24.34 10.44
C ARG A 332 17.56 23.32 9.43
N VAL A 333 18.48 22.62 8.77
CA VAL A 333 18.17 21.67 7.70
C VAL A 333 19.01 20.41 7.85
N LEU A 334 18.37 19.24 7.68
CA LEU A 334 19.02 17.96 7.64
C LEU A 334 18.57 17.19 6.40
N MET A 335 19.53 16.83 5.54
CA MET A 335 19.30 15.82 4.52
C MET A 335 19.55 14.43 5.10
N THR A 336 18.65 13.49 4.85
CA THR A 336 18.76 12.07 5.26
C THR A 336 18.62 11.18 4.03
N TRP A 337 19.66 10.42 3.70
CA TRP A 337 19.64 9.44 2.61
C TRP A 337 19.59 8.00 3.15
N ASN A 338 18.71 7.16 2.61
CA ASN A 338 18.60 5.73 2.89
C ASN A 338 19.61 4.92 2.06
N GLU A 339 20.89 4.90 2.45
CA GLU A 339 21.95 4.25 1.67
C GLU A 339 21.72 2.75 1.47
N ASN A 340 21.03 2.08 2.41
CA ASN A 340 20.71 0.66 2.31
C ASN A 340 19.35 0.33 1.67
N ASN A 341 18.63 1.32 1.13
CA ASN A 341 17.30 1.14 0.51
C ASN A 341 16.27 0.47 1.44
N LEU A 342 16.29 0.87 2.72
CA LEU A 342 15.39 0.33 3.73
C LEU A 342 14.77 1.46 4.55
N ASN A 343 13.60 1.95 4.11
CA ASN A 343 12.85 3.04 4.71
C ASN A 343 11.81 2.53 5.73
N ILE A 344 12.27 1.85 6.78
CA ILE A 344 11.39 1.23 7.80
C ILE A 344 11.63 1.81 9.20
N ALA A 345 10.71 1.56 10.13
CA ALA A 345 10.89 1.93 11.53
C ALA A 345 12.08 1.19 12.16
N PHE A 346 13.03 1.92 12.74
CA PHE A 346 14.29 1.33 13.22
C PHE A 346 14.15 0.39 14.43
N ASN A 347 13.36 0.76 15.43
CA ASN A 347 13.29 0.07 16.73
C ASN A 347 12.04 -0.80 16.91
N ASP A 348 11.38 -1.20 15.82
CA ASP A 348 10.24 -2.12 15.88
C ASP A 348 10.41 -3.25 14.86
N PRO A 349 10.94 -4.42 15.28
CA PRO A 349 11.16 -5.54 14.37
C PRO A 349 9.86 -6.15 13.83
N LYS A 350 8.69 -5.73 14.34
CA LYS A 350 7.38 -6.14 13.82
C LYS A 350 6.83 -5.17 12.78
N ASP A 351 7.35 -3.93 12.74
CA ASP A 351 6.96 -2.92 11.76
C ASP A 351 7.95 -2.91 10.59
N THR A 352 7.73 -3.84 9.67
CA THR A 352 8.59 -4.00 8.47
C THR A 352 8.08 -3.19 7.28
N ILE A 353 7.10 -2.31 7.45
CA ILE A 353 6.44 -1.60 6.35
C ILE A 353 7.30 -0.40 5.94
N GLU A 354 7.43 -0.17 4.63
CA GLU A 354 8.06 1.06 4.13
C GLU A 354 7.22 2.28 4.52
N ARG A 355 7.89 3.32 5.03
CA ARG A 355 7.25 4.52 5.55
C ARG A 355 6.68 5.35 4.40
N TRP A 356 5.35 5.38 4.28
CA TRP A 356 4.64 6.25 3.34
C TRP A 356 4.89 7.73 3.61
N GLU A 357 5.30 8.06 4.83
CA GLU A 357 5.58 9.41 5.26
C GLU A 357 6.83 10.05 4.61
N GLY A 358 7.61 9.24 3.89
CA GLY A 358 8.98 9.57 3.46
C GLY A 358 10.03 9.20 4.52
N VAL A 359 11.27 9.63 4.31
CA VAL A 359 12.41 9.29 5.18
C VAL A 359 12.41 10.15 6.43
N ILE A 360 12.10 9.54 7.57
CA ILE A 360 12.06 10.24 8.86
C ILE A 360 13.42 10.14 9.56
N ASN A 361 14.05 11.29 9.78
CA ASN A 361 15.36 11.39 10.40
C ASN A 361 15.35 10.93 11.87
N ALA A 362 16.41 10.25 12.31
CA ALA A 362 16.66 10.10 13.74
C ALA A 362 17.05 11.45 14.36
N ALA A 363 16.72 11.65 15.63
CA ALA A 363 17.17 12.82 16.37
C ALA A 363 18.69 12.75 16.57
N SER A 364 19.40 13.83 16.27
CA SER A 364 20.82 13.99 16.61
C SER A 364 20.93 14.75 17.93
N ALA A 365 21.48 14.11 18.95
CA ALA A 365 21.77 14.72 20.26
C ALA A 365 23.27 15.04 20.45
N ASP A 366 24.06 14.94 19.38
CA ASP A 366 25.49 15.19 19.44
C ASP A 366 25.76 16.67 19.77
N SER A 367 26.74 16.89 20.66
CA SER A 367 27.11 18.24 21.09
C SER A 367 27.50 19.11 19.89
N GLY A 368 26.82 20.25 19.73
CA GLY A 368 27.02 21.18 18.61
C GLY A 368 26.30 20.82 17.32
N TYR A 369 25.72 19.62 17.19
CA TYR A 369 25.10 19.11 15.97
C TYR A 369 23.68 18.60 16.22
N CYS A 370 22.92 19.33 17.04
CA CYS A 370 21.58 18.94 17.40
C CYS A 370 20.63 19.03 16.20
N MET A 371 19.78 18.04 16.00
CA MET A 371 18.66 18.09 15.07
C MET A 371 17.51 17.28 15.66
N PRO A 372 16.32 17.88 15.87
CA PRO A 372 15.18 17.11 16.35
C PRO A 372 14.69 16.13 15.28
N ARG A 373 13.98 15.10 15.72
CA ARG A 373 13.21 14.24 14.83
C ARG A 373 11.96 14.97 14.35
N ILE A 374 11.74 15.02 13.03
CA ILE A 374 10.54 15.60 12.41
C ILE A 374 9.61 14.47 11.93
N GLY A 375 8.64 14.12 12.78
CA GLY A 375 7.74 12.97 12.60
C GLY A 375 8.03 11.82 13.58
N ALA A 376 7.42 10.65 13.35
CA ALA A 376 7.70 9.39 14.03
C ALA A 376 6.90 8.24 13.38
N PRO A 377 7.35 6.97 13.50
CA PRO A 377 8.70 6.55 13.92
C PRO A 377 9.79 6.92 12.89
N ASP A 378 11.05 7.03 13.35
CA ASP A 378 12.21 7.32 12.51
C ASP A 378 12.89 6.08 11.94
N CYS A 379 13.70 6.30 10.90
CA CYS A 379 14.45 5.26 10.16
C CYS A 379 15.81 4.95 10.80
N GLY A 380 16.08 5.47 12.00
CA GLY A 380 17.26 5.14 12.79
C GLY A 380 18.54 5.87 12.39
N PRO A 381 19.58 5.80 13.23
CA PRO A 381 20.84 6.51 13.02
C PRO A 381 21.82 5.77 12.11
N TYR A 382 21.54 4.52 11.74
CA TYR A 382 22.46 3.62 11.05
C TYR A 382 22.10 3.41 9.58
N ASN A 383 23.13 3.21 8.76
CA ASN A 383 23.04 2.99 7.32
C ASN A 383 22.31 4.12 6.58
N LYS A 384 22.26 5.30 7.22
CA LYS A 384 21.73 6.54 6.67
C LYS A 384 22.84 7.56 6.56
N ARG A 385 22.86 8.31 5.46
CA ARG A 385 23.72 9.49 5.33
C ARG A 385 22.99 10.71 5.84
N TYR A 386 23.59 11.38 6.82
CA TYR A 386 23.05 12.57 7.46
C TYR A 386 23.92 13.77 7.12
N GLU A 387 23.31 14.83 6.58
CA GLU A 387 23.98 16.08 6.23
C GLU A 387 23.28 17.27 6.86
N LEU A 388 23.89 17.83 7.89
CA LEU A 388 23.28 18.84 8.75
C LEU A 388 23.83 20.23 8.43
N VAL A 389 22.95 21.14 8.06
CA VAL A 389 23.21 22.59 7.97
C VAL A 389 22.62 23.25 9.21
N LEU A 390 23.47 23.75 10.11
CA LEU A 390 23.07 24.32 11.39
C LEU A 390 22.53 25.74 11.27
N GLN A 391 23.05 26.51 10.31
CA GLN A 391 22.73 27.92 10.08
C GLN A 391 22.67 28.25 8.58
N PRO A 392 21.58 27.86 7.88
CA PRO A 392 21.38 28.21 6.48
C PRO A 392 21.44 29.74 6.27
N LYS A 393 22.23 30.21 5.30
CA LYS A 393 22.37 31.65 4.98
C LYS A 393 21.40 32.12 3.89
N GLY A 394 20.80 31.18 3.18
CA GLY A 394 19.86 31.38 2.08
C GLY A 394 19.02 30.11 1.91
N PRO A 395 18.22 30.03 0.84
CA PRO A 395 17.57 28.78 0.44
C PRO A 395 18.59 27.65 0.25
N ASP A 396 18.13 26.42 0.42
CA ASP A 396 18.99 25.24 0.31
C ASP A 396 19.51 25.07 -1.12
N GLU A 397 20.79 24.74 -1.26
CA GLU A 397 21.44 24.45 -2.54
C GLU A 397 21.97 23.01 -2.51
N TYR A 398 21.82 22.29 -3.63
CA TYR A 398 22.24 20.90 -3.77
C TYR A 398 23.18 20.72 -4.95
N TYR A 399 23.98 19.67 -4.88
CA TYR A 399 24.86 19.29 -5.97
C TYR A 399 25.06 17.79 -6.05
N TYR A 400 25.22 17.29 -7.26
CA TYR A 400 25.71 15.95 -7.53
C TYR A 400 27.21 16.01 -7.74
N ASN A 401 27.94 15.15 -7.02
CA ASN A 401 29.35 14.94 -7.23
C ASN A 401 29.59 13.59 -7.95
N PRO A 402 30.05 13.61 -9.22
CA PRO A 402 30.38 12.38 -9.94
C PRO A 402 31.51 11.56 -9.30
N ALA A 403 32.34 12.16 -8.45
CA ALA A 403 33.51 11.48 -7.90
C ALA A 403 33.21 10.58 -6.70
N ASP A 404 32.08 10.77 -6.02
CA ASP A 404 31.58 9.86 -4.98
C ASP A 404 30.15 9.37 -5.24
N HIS A 405 29.64 9.68 -6.44
CA HIS A 405 28.33 9.31 -6.96
C HIS A 405 27.15 9.73 -6.06
N ARG A 406 27.29 10.84 -5.34
CA ARG A 406 26.28 11.29 -4.37
C ARG A 406 25.74 12.68 -4.65
N ILE A 407 24.49 12.87 -4.25
CA ILE A 407 23.86 14.18 -4.12
C ILE A 407 24.05 14.67 -2.70
N HIS A 408 24.47 15.92 -2.54
CA HIS A 408 24.80 16.58 -1.28
C HIS A 408 24.04 17.88 -1.13
N VAL A 409 23.80 18.28 0.13
CA VAL A 409 23.38 19.66 0.46
C VAL A 409 24.63 20.50 0.71
N LYS A 410 24.69 21.70 0.11
CA LYS A 410 25.84 22.60 0.26
C LYS A 410 25.90 23.18 1.67
N ASN A 411 27.12 23.53 2.08
CA ASN A 411 27.41 24.14 3.39
C ASN A 411 27.00 23.26 4.58
N SER A 412 26.92 21.94 4.39
CA SER A 412 26.70 21.01 5.51
C SER A 412 27.83 21.15 6.52
N ASP A 413 27.47 21.48 7.76
CA ASP A 413 28.40 21.56 8.89
C ASP A 413 28.86 20.17 9.33
N ARG A 414 28.11 19.11 8.97
CA ARG A 414 28.44 17.73 9.27
C ARG A 414 27.74 16.75 8.33
N THR A 415 28.56 16.03 7.56
CA THR A 415 28.11 14.97 6.66
C THR A 415 28.73 13.64 7.08
N ARG A 416 27.89 12.63 7.39
CA ARG A 416 28.36 11.33 7.89
C ARG A 416 27.43 10.16 7.60
N ILE A 417 27.99 8.95 7.66
CA ILE A 417 27.26 7.68 7.78
C ILE A 417 27.78 6.94 9.01
N LYS A 418 26.87 6.44 9.85
CA LYS A 418 27.19 5.38 10.82
C LYS A 418 26.74 4.06 10.22
N VAL A 419 27.63 3.10 10.08
CA VAL A 419 27.32 1.80 9.47
C VAL A 419 27.05 0.78 10.57
N ASP A 420 25.96 0.05 10.42
CA ASP A 420 25.62 -1.15 11.18
C ASP A 420 25.26 -2.21 10.13
N TYR A 421 26.26 -2.92 9.62
CA TYR A 421 26.03 -3.77 8.46
C TYR A 421 25.27 -5.05 8.86
N ASP A 422 25.39 -5.52 10.11
CA ASP A 422 24.79 -6.77 10.58
C ASP A 422 23.51 -6.59 11.42
N TYR A 423 23.06 -5.34 11.58
CA TYR A 423 21.85 -4.94 12.28
C TYR A 423 21.85 -5.32 13.76
N ASP A 424 23.02 -5.36 14.40
CA ASP A 424 23.15 -5.60 15.84
C ASP A 424 23.03 -4.33 16.70
N THR A 425 22.77 -3.18 16.06
CA THR A 425 22.63 -1.83 16.64
C THR A 425 23.93 -1.20 17.13
N GLN A 426 25.08 -1.70 16.68
CA GLN A 426 26.40 -1.11 16.93
C GLN A 426 26.98 -0.46 15.68
N THR A 427 27.94 0.45 15.87
CA THR A 427 28.65 1.05 14.73
C THR A 427 29.82 0.14 14.37
N ASP A 428 29.80 -0.40 13.16
CA ASP A 428 30.89 -1.25 12.64
C ASP A 428 31.88 -0.50 11.74
N MET A 429 31.42 0.58 11.12
CA MET A 429 32.21 1.47 10.27
C MET A 429 31.63 2.89 10.32
N GLY A 430 32.43 3.87 9.91
CA GLY A 430 32.03 5.27 9.83
C GLY A 430 32.58 5.97 8.60
N TYR A 431 31.76 6.84 8.02
CA TYR A 431 32.18 7.78 6.97
C TYR A 431 31.95 9.20 7.43
N SER A 432 32.90 10.10 7.18
CA SER A 432 32.76 11.54 7.40
C SER A 432 33.29 12.31 6.20
N TRP A 433 32.45 13.15 5.60
CA TRP A 433 32.87 14.06 4.54
C TRP A 433 33.27 15.39 5.16
N VAL A 434 34.30 16.00 4.57
CA VAL A 434 34.88 17.25 5.03
C VAL A 434 35.01 18.19 3.85
N ASP A 435 34.55 19.42 4.04
CA ASP A 435 34.82 20.57 3.19
C ASP A 435 36.06 21.28 3.75
N THR A 436 37.22 21.09 3.12
CA THR A 436 38.50 21.56 3.67
C THR A 436 38.76 23.04 3.42
N ASP A 437 38.20 23.62 2.35
CA ASP A 437 38.41 25.03 1.98
C ASP A 437 37.22 25.95 2.31
N LYS A 438 36.10 25.37 2.76
CA LYS A 438 34.88 26.02 3.22
C LYS A 438 34.12 26.73 2.11
N ASP A 439 34.16 26.20 0.89
CA ASP A 439 33.39 26.69 -0.25
C ASP A 439 31.95 26.12 -0.30
N GLY A 440 31.62 25.20 0.61
CA GLY A 440 30.33 24.54 0.73
C GLY A 440 30.24 23.18 0.02
N ILE A 441 31.33 22.72 -0.61
CA ILE A 441 31.43 21.45 -1.33
C ILE A 441 32.38 20.51 -0.57
N MET A 442 31.97 19.25 -0.43
CA MET A 442 32.78 18.23 0.24
C MET A 442 33.92 17.78 -0.68
N ASP A 443 35.15 17.92 -0.23
CA ASP A 443 36.37 17.68 -1.03
C ASP A 443 37.28 16.59 -0.43
N ARG A 444 36.88 16.00 0.70
CA ARG A 444 37.56 14.87 1.33
C ARG A 444 36.58 13.95 2.04
N VAL A 445 36.89 12.65 2.03
CA VAL A 445 36.23 11.67 2.90
C VAL A 445 37.23 10.99 3.83
N ASP A 446 36.84 10.86 5.08
CA ASP A 446 37.54 10.15 6.15
C ASP A 446 36.73 8.90 6.51
N ILE A 447 37.40 7.75 6.57
CA ILE A 447 36.79 6.43 6.74
C ILE A 447 37.37 5.76 7.98
N ASP A 448 36.48 5.36 8.88
CA ASP A 448 36.72 4.45 9.99
C ASP A 448 36.24 3.06 9.56
N THR A 449 37.16 2.11 9.38
CA THR A 449 36.83 0.80 8.82
C THR A 449 36.52 -0.26 9.86
N ASP A 450 36.74 -0.01 11.14
CA ASP A 450 36.49 -0.97 12.22
C ASP A 450 35.59 -0.46 13.34
N GLY A 451 35.09 0.77 13.21
CA GLY A 451 34.08 1.36 14.10
C GLY A 451 34.66 1.82 15.44
N ASP A 452 35.99 1.92 15.56
CA ASP A 452 36.66 2.31 16.80
C ASP A 452 36.63 3.85 17.05
N GLY A 453 36.11 4.61 16.09
CA GLY A 453 36.04 6.07 16.10
C GLY A 453 37.30 6.77 15.59
N ILE A 454 38.27 6.03 15.05
CA ILE A 454 39.53 6.54 14.50
C ILE A 454 39.53 6.36 12.97
N THR A 455 39.95 7.41 12.27
CA THR A 455 40.11 7.35 10.81
C THR A 455 41.23 6.39 10.42
N ASP A 456 40.88 5.33 9.71
CA ASP A 456 41.78 4.34 9.13
C ASP A 456 42.31 4.72 7.75
N ASP A 457 41.46 5.39 6.96
CA ASP A 457 41.79 5.84 5.62
C ASP A 457 41.16 7.19 5.30
N SER A 458 41.79 7.94 4.40
CA SER A 458 41.30 9.25 3.94
C SER A 458 41.78 9.50 2.52
N TYR A 459 40.94 10.13 1.70
CA TYR A 459 41.33 10.54 0.36
C TYR A 459 40.56 11.79 -0.11
N PRO A 460 41.18 12.63 -0.97
CA PRO A 460 40.51 13.77 -1.56
C PRO A 460 39.53 13.34 -2.64
N ILE A 461 38.42 14.06 -2.75
CA ILE A 461 37.38 13.89 -3.77
C ILE A 461 37.57 14.98 -4.82
N ASP A 462 37.53 14.62 -6.10
CA ASP A 462 37.62 15.57 -7.21
C ASP A 462 36.30 16.35 -7.31
N VAL A 463 36.38 17.67 -7.14
CA VAL A 463 35.22 18.58 -7.18
C VAL A 463 35.10 19.32 -8.51
N SER A 464 35.97 19.05 -9.49
CA SER A 464 36.03 19.80 -10.75
C SER A 464 34.82 19.59 -11.68
N GLU A 465 34.10 18.47 -11.53
CA GLU A 465 32.95 18.09 -12.35
C GLU A 465 31.62 18.11 -11.56
N VAL A 466 31.60 18.75 -10.38
CA VAL A 466 30.39 18.93 -9.57
C VAL A 466 29.32 19.70 -10.34
N LYS A 467 28.07 19.23 -10.24
CA LYS A 467 26.93 19.83 -10.93
C LYS A 467 25.87 20.26 -9.92
N PRO A 468 25.33 21.49 -10.02
CA PRO A 468 24.15 21.85 -9.24
C PRO A 468 22.97 20.96 -9.64
N VAL A 469 22.11 20.67 -8.68
CA VAL A 469 20.92 19.83 -8.85
C VAL A 469 19.77 20.51 -8.11
N ASP A 470 18.60 20.62 -8.74
CA ASP A 470 17.40 21.14 -8.08
C ASP A 470 16.72 20.04 -7.26
N TRP A 471 16.06 20.41 -6.16
CA TRP A 471 15.35 19.45 -5.29
C TRP A 471 14.01 19.04 -5.92
N THR A 472 14.09 18.27 -7.01
CA THR A 472 12.97 17.78 -7.81
C THR A 472 13.22 16.32 -8.22
N PHE A 473 12.16 15.54 -8.42
CA PHE A 473 12.27 14.13 -8.81
C PHE A 473 13.15 13.95 -10.05
N ASN A 474 12.89 14.70 -11.12
CA ASN A 474 13.60 14.57 -12.40
C ASN A 474 15.12 14.79 -12.27
N GLU A 475 15.53 15.78 -11.49
CA GLU A 475 16.96 16.10 -11.30
C GLU A 475 17.65 15.08 -10.38
N LEU A 476 16.97 14.63 -9.31
CA LEU A 476 17.50 13.59 -8.42
C LEU A 476 17.60 12.22 -9.12
N ASN A 477 16.53 11.79 -9.79
CA ASN A 477 16.49 10.56 -10.59
C ASN A 477 17.51 10.61 -11.73
N GLY A 478 17.57 11.73 -12.48
CA GLY A 478 18.49 11.90 -13.59
C GLY A 478 19.97 11.83 -13.17
N ALA A 479 20.30 12.21 -11.94
CA ALA A 479 21.64 12.08 -11.39
C ALA A 479 21.97 10.66 -10.88
N LEU A 480 21.01 9.96 -10.25
CA LEU A 480 21.30 8.70 -9.55
C LEU A 480 20.85 7.42 -10.24
N ALA A 481 19.75 7.42 -11.01
CA ALA A 481 19.32 6.22 -11.72
C ALA A 481 20.44 5.62 -12.62
N PRO A 482 21.24 6.42 -13.36
CA PRO A 482 22.36 5.89 -14.14
C PRO A 482 23.50 5.29 -13.28
N VAL A 483 23.69 5.82 -12.06
CA VAL A 483 24.65 5.28 -11.10
C VAL A 483 24.18 3.90 -10.63
N LEU A 484 22.93 3.79 -10.19
CA LEU A 484 22.34 2.55 -9.69
C LEU A 484 22.30 1.45 -10.76
N GLU A 485 22.16 1.82 -12.04
CA GLU A 485 22.18 0.86 -13.15
C GLU A 485 23.57 0.24 -13.40
N THR A 486 24.66 1.00 -13.18
CA THR A 486 25.99 0.62 -13.68
C THR A 486 27.04 0.39 -12.61
N GLU A 487 26.99 1.17 -11.54
CA GLU A 487 28.03 1.17 -10.52
C GLU A 487 28.10 -0.08 -9.64
N PRO A 488 26.99 -0.76 -9.28
CA PRO A 488 27.06 -2.05 -8.59
C PRO A 488 27.93 -3.09 -9.31
N GLU A 489 27.86 -3.14 -10.64
CA GLU A 489 28.70 -4.03 -11.45
C GLU A 489 30.17 -3.61 -11.42
N HIS A 490 30.46 -2.30 -11.51
CA HIS A 490 31.83 -1.81 -11.46
C HIS A 490 32.48 -2.07 -10.09
N GLU A 491 31.78 -1.78 -8.99
CA GLU A 491 32.27 -2.01 -7.64
C GLU A 491 32.50 -3.51 -7.37
N TYR A 492 31.61 -4.38 -7.87
CA TYR A 492 31.82 -5.83 -7.81
C TYR A 492 33.18 -6.22 -8.41
N TYR A 493 33.49 -5.78 -9.63
CA TYR A 493 34.76 -6.13 -10.27
C TYR A 493 35.96 -5.54 -9.53
N LEU A 494 35.85 -4.33 -8.97
CA LEU A 494 36.90 -3.75 -8.16
C LEU A 494 37.13 -4.57 -6.88
N VAL A 495 36.07 -4.94 -6.17
CA VAL A 495 36.13 -5.79 -4.97
C VAL A 495 36.81 -7.12 -5.30
N LYS A 496 36.42 -7.80 -6.39
CA LYS A 496 37.07 -9.05 -6.82
C LYS A 496 38.56 -8.87 -7.14
N ALA A 497 38.94 -7.76 -7.77
CA ALA A 497 40.33 -7.44 -8.05
C ALA A 497 41.11 -7.16 -6.75
N LEU A 498 40.53 -6.45 -5.79
CA LEU A 498 41.14 -6.17 -4.49
C LEU A 498 41.38 -7.43 -3.66
N PHE A 499 40.41 -8.36 -3.64
CA PHE A 499 40.61 -9.69 -3.04
C PHE A 499 41.80 -10.43 -3.66
N SER A 500 41.81 -10.52 -5.00
CA SER A 500 42.91 -11.17 -5.74
C SER A 500 44.27 -10.52 -5.47
N ALA A 501 44.31 -9.18 -5.34
CA ALA A 501 45.53 -8.44 -5.03
C ALA A 501 46.05 -8.76 -3.63
N LEU A 502 45.19 -8.78 -2.61
CA LEU A 502 45.54 -9.12 -1.22
C LEU A 502 46.04 -10.57 -1.09
N GLU A 503 45.41 -11.51 -1.80
CA GLU A 503 45.87 -12.90 -1.88
C GLU A 503 47.28 -13.00 -2.46
N SER A 504 47.54 -12.29 -3.56
CA SER A 504 48.83 -12.34 -4.27
C SER A 504 50.02 -11.88 -3.43
N ILE A 505 49.79 -11.05 -2.39
CA ILE A 505 50.82 -10.56 -1.47
C ILE A 505 50.89 -11.35 -0.16
N GLY A 506 50.27 -12.53 -0.11
CA GLY A 506 50.35 -13.46 1.03
C GLY A 506 49.62 -12.99 2.28
N LYS A 507 48.64 -12.08 2.13
CA LYS A 507 47.76 -11.63 3.23
C LYS A 507 46.47 -12.43 3.34
N GLY A 508 46.27 -13.42 2.45
CA GLY A 508 45.17 -14.39 2.49
C GLY A 508 43.79 -13.78 2.23
N THR A 509 42.79 -14.64 2.03
CA THR A 509 41.36 -14.33 2.07
C THR A 509 40.97 -14.04 3.52
N VAL A 510 41.21 -12.82 4.00
CA VAL A 510 40.64 -12.38 5.28
C VAL A 510 39.12 -12.34 5.08
N GLU A 511 38.36 -13.10 5.88
CA GLU A 511 36.90 -13.00 5.96
C GLU A 511 36.48 -11.53 5.99
N ASP A 512 35.39 -11.18 5.31
CA ASP A 512 34.88 -9.81 5.28
C ASP A 512 33.41 -9.84 5.62
N SER A 513 33.05 -9.40 6.82
CA SER A 513 31.67 -9.54 7.31
C SER A 513 30.63 -8.93 6.36
N PRO A 514 30.82 -7.72 5.78
CA PRO A 514 29.89 -7.20 4.77
C PRO A 514 29.78 -8.09 3.52
N TRP A 515 30.91 -8.62 3.01
CA TRP A 515 30.90 -9.56 1.87
C TRP A 515 30.16 -10.86 2.21
N ASP A 516 30.44 -11.42 3.40
CA ASP A 516 29.83 -12.67 3.87
C ASP A 516 28.32 -12.51 4.06
N MET A 517 27.86 -11.32 4.45
CA MET A 517 26.44 -11.00 4.47
C MET A 517 25.81 -11.07 3.09
N VAL A 518 26.44 -10.44 2.08
CA VAL A 518 25.93 -10.48 0.70
C VAL A 518 25.93 -11.90 0.14
N GLU A 519 27.01 -12.67 0.34
CA GLU A 519 27.10 -14.08 -0.09
C GLU A 519 26.08 -14.97 0.65
N ASN A 520 25.74 -14.64 1.90
CA ASN A 520 24.67 -15.29 2.65
C ASN A 520 23.28 -14.68 2.37
N ARG A 521 23.13 -13.94 1.27
CA ARG A 521 21.87 -13.33 0.80
C ARG A 521 21.21 -12.44 1.86
N MET A 522 22.03 -11.69 2.60
CA MET A 522 21.62 -10.80 3.70
C MET A 522 20.97 -11.50 4.89
N ARG A 523 20.99 -12.84 4.94
CA ARG A 523 20.39 -13.58 6.06
C ARG A 523 21.32 -13.54 7.25
N ASN A 524 20.81 -13.14 8.41
CA ASN A 524 21.49 -13.27 9.68
C ASN A 524 20.45 -13.37 10.82
N LYS A 525 20.89 -13.46 12.07
CA LYS A 525 20.02 -13.60 13.25
C LYS A 525 19.19 -12.34 13.59
N ASN A 526 19.61 -11.17 13.12
CA ASN A 526 19.02 -9.86 13.41
C ASN A 526 18.06 -9.40 12.27
N ILE A 527 18.13 -10.05 11.11
CA ILE A 527 17.37 -9.70 9.91
C ILE A 527 16.34 -10.81 9.63
N THR A 528 15.07 -10.45 9.47
CA THR A 528 14.02 -11.40 9.09
C THR A 528 14.14 -11.79 7.61
N ASP A 529 13.61 -12.96 7.22
CA ASP A 529 13.72 -13.43 5.83
C ASP A 529 13.14 -12.44 4.81
N GLY A 530 12.05 -11.73 5.16
CA GLY A 530 11.45 -10.71 4.29
C GLY A 530 12.33 -9.48 4.11
N ILE A 531 13.03 -9.03 5.16
CA ILE A 531 13.97 -7.91 5.08
C ILE A 531 15.23 -8.35 4.32
N ALA A 532 15.76 -9.55 4.58
CA ALA A 532 16.91 -10.08 3.84
C ALA A 532 16.62 -10.18 2.33
N HIS A 533 15.41 -10.63 1.97
CA HIS A 533 14.95 -10.69 0.58
C HIS A 533 14.89 -9.29 -0.06
N ARG A 534 14.36 -8.28 0.63
CA ARG A 534 14.34 -6.89 0.12
C ARG A 534 15.73 -6.34 -0.13
N LEU A 535 16.63 -6.50 0.85
CA LEU A 535 18.01 -6.02 0.78
C LEU A 535 18.78 -6.66 -0.39
N ILE A 536 18.72 -8.00 -0.55
CA ILE A 536 19.48 -8.66 -1.62
C ILE A 536 18.95 -8.37 -3.03
N ASN A 537 17.66 -8.01 -3.15
CA ASN A 537 17.02 -7.65 -4.40
C ASN A 537 17.10 -6.16 -4.76
N SER A 538 17.77 -5.33 -3.94
CA SER A 538 18.00 -3.92 -4.24
C SER A 538 19.41 -3.69 -4.79
N ASP A 539 19.52 -3.02 -5.94
CA ASP A 539 20.81 -2.62 -6.51
C ASP A 539 21.49 -1.53 -5.67
N GLN A 540 20.72 -0.64 -5.04
CA GLN A 540 21.23 0.36 -4.09
C GLN A 540 21.84 -0.30 -2.84
N THR A 541 21.18 -1.32 -2.28
CA THR A 541 21.79 -2.10 -1.18
C THR A 541 23.07 -2.80 -1.62
N LEU A 542 23.09 -3.41 -2.82
CA LEU A 542 24.32 -4.06 -3.32
C LEU A 542 25.46 -3.05 -3.48
N MET A 543 25.20 -1.88 -4.08
CA MET A 543 26.19 -0.79 -4.18
C MET A 543 26.71 -0.40 -2.80
N TYR A 544 25.81 -0.15 -1.86
CA TYR A 544 26.20 0.23 -0.49
C TYR A 544 27.11 -0.79 0.17
N TYR A 545 26.76 -2.09 0.13
CA TYR A 545 27.59 -3.14 0.74
C TYR A 545 28.91 -3.35 -0.01
N LEU A 546 28.92 -3.27 -1.35
CA LEU A 546 30.15 -3.38 -2.14
C LEU A 546 31.12 -2.23 -1.85
N MET A 547 30.62 -1.01 -1.65
CA MET A 547 31.40 0.13 -1.16
C MET A 547 32.04 -0.17 0.22
N LEU A 548 31.28 -0.74 1.17
CA LEU A 548 31.83 -1.13 2.48
C LEU A 548 32.99 -2.12 2.33
N VAL A 549 32.81 -3.17 1.52
CA VAL A 549 33.84 -4.17 1.26
C VAL A 549 35.05 -3.52 0.59
N GLN A 550 34.83 -2.73 -0.46
CA GLN A 550 35.88 -2.03 -1.20
C GLN A 550 36.79 -1.25 -0.26
N ASP A 551 36.22 -0.39 0.58
CA ASP A 551 37.01 0.53 1.40
C ASP A 551 37.78 -0.19 2.51
N ARG A 552 37.19 -1.25 3.09
CA ARG A 552 37.90 -2.17 4.00
C ARG A 552 39.10 -2.83 3.31
N ARG A 553 38.93 -3.32 2.08
CA ARG A 553 40.00 -3.98 1.32
C ARG A 553 41.09 -3.00 0.89
N ILE A 554 40.75 -1.76 0.56
CA ILE A 554 41.73 -0.70 0.28
C ILE A 554 42.54 -0.38 1.54
N ALA A 555 41.89 -0.21 2.70
CA ALA A 555 42.56 0.03 3.97
C ALA A 555 43.50 -1.13 4.34
N GLN A 556 43.07 -2.38 4.16
CA GLN A 556 43.92 -3.56 4.35
C GLN A 556 45.11 -3.58 3.40
N LEU A 557 44.92 -3.23 2.12
CA LEU A 557 46.01 -3.17 1.14
C LEU A 557 47.04 -2.09 1.52
N LYS A 558 46.60 -0.94 2.02
CA LYS A 558 47.49 0.09 2.59
C LYS A 558 48.25 -0.43 3.82
N LYS A 559 47.54 -1.04 4.78
CA LYS A 559 48.11 -1.64 6.01
C LYS A 559 49.06 -2.81 5.71
N SER A 560 48.92 -3.49 4.57
CA SER A 560 49.81 -4.60 4.16
C SER A 560 51.28 -4.17 3.96
N GLY A 561 51.52 -2.87 3.77
CA GLY A 561 52.84 -2.32 3.49
C GLY A 561 53.26 -2.43 2.03
N TYR A 562 52.34 -2.59 1.09
CA TYR A 562 52.63 -2.52 -0.35
C TYR A 562 53.13 -1.12 -0.75
N LYS A 563 54.42 -0.96 -1.09
CA LYS A 563 55.08 0.36 -1.27
C LYS A 563 55.25 0.81 -2.72
N ASN A 564 54.42 0.33 -3.66
CA ASN A 564 54.54 0.74 -5.05
C ASN A 564 53.94 2.15 -5.26
N ASN A 565 54.81 3.16 -5.31
CA ASN A 565 54.40 4.56 -5.46
C ASN A 565 53.66 4.83 -6.78
N SER A 566 54.02 4.15 -7.87
CA SER A 566 53.36 4.33 -9.16
C SER A 566 51.93 3.79 -9.13
N PHE A 567 51.72 2.62 -8.51
CA PHE A 567 50.39 2.07 -8.26
C PHE A 567 49.55 3.03 -7.44
N TRP A 568 50.01 3.45 -6.26
CA TRP A 568 49.20 4.28 -5.37
C TRP A 568 48.87 5.64 -5.97
N ARG A 569 49.78 6.22 -6.76
CA ARG A 569 49.49 7.45 -7.49
C ARG A 569 48.38 7.25 -8.52
N GLU A 570 48.50 6.22 -9.36
CA GLU A 570 47.50 5.91 -10.41
C GLU A 570 46.14 5.54 -9.79
N PHE A 571 46.15 4.68 -8.77
CA PHE A 571 44.96 4.21 -8.07
C PHE A 571 44.26 5.33 -7.31
N ASN A 572 44.99 6.13 -6.52
CA ASN A 572 44.37 7.23 -5.76
C ASN A 572 43.87 8.35 -6.68
N THR A 573 44.53 8.59 -7.83
CA THR A 573 43.99 9.52 -8.84
C THR A 573 42.67 9.02 -9.43
N ALA A 574 42.54 7.72 -9.72
CA ALA A 574 41.28 7.14 -10.17
C ALA A 574 40.20 7.18 -9.06
N ARG A 575 40.55 6.80 -7.83
CA ARG A 575 39.66 6.82 -6.66
C ARG A 575 39.14 8.22 -6.35
N SER A 576 40.02 9.22 -6.41
CA SER A 576 39.65 10.62 -6.20
C SER A 576 38.60 11.09 -7.20
N LYS A 577 38.50 10.46 -8.37
CA LYS A 577 37.54 10.78 -9.43
C LYS A 577 36.31 9.87 -9.46
N GLY A 578 36.19 8.92 -8.52
CA GLY A 578 35.15 7.89 -8.58
C GLY A 578 35.26 6.94 -9.77
N ASP A 579 36.40 6.88 -10.47
CA ASP A 579 36.55 6.02 -11.65
C ASP A 579 36.88 4.58 -11.23
N THR A 580 35.85 3.87 -10.78
CA THR A 580 35.91 2.48 -10.29
C THR A 580 36.47 1.52 -11.33
N ARG A 581 36.22 1.78 -12.63
CA ARG A 581 36.80 1.00 -13.72
C ARG A 581 38.30 1.23 -13.84
N ALA A 582 38.76 2.48 -13.78
CA ALA A 582 40.19 2.78 -13.80
C ALA A 582 40.90 2.25 -12.54
N MET A 583 40.26 2.29 -11.38
CA MET A 583 40.75 1.63 -10.16
C MET A 583 40.94 0.13 -10.40
N THR A 584 39.93 -0.55 -10.94
CA THR A 584 39.96 -1.99 -11.26
C THR A 584 41.09 -2.32 -12.22
N GLN A 585 41.21 -1.55 -13.32
CA GLN A 585 42.28 -1.73 -14.31
C GLN A 585 43.66 -1.52 -13.69
N THR A 586 43.80 -0.55 -12.77
CA THR A 586 45.04 -0.29 -12.05
C THR A 586 45.40 -1.48 -11.15
N VAL A 587 44.45 -2.02 -10.39
CA VAL A 587 44.70 -3.23 -9.59
C VAL A 587 45.12 -4.41 -10.48
N ALA A 588 44.38 -4.66 -11.56
CA ALA A 588 44.69 -5.74 -12.50
C ALA A 588 46.07 -5.60 -13.15
N LYS A 589 46.47 -4.39 -13.52
CA LYS A 589 47.79 -4.11 -14.12
C LYS A 589 48.95 -4.45 -13.19
N TYR A 590 48.88 -4.05 -11.92
CA TYR A 590 50.01 -4.19 -10.98
C TYR A 590 50.05 -5.55 -10.27
N PHE A 591 48.88 -6.13 -9.98
CA PHE A 591 48.78 -7.41 -9.27
C PHE A 591 48.52 -8.60 -10.19
N LYS A 592 48.29 -8.35 -11.49
CA LYS A 592 47.95 -9.37 -12.50
C LYS A 592 46.71 -10.18 -12.12
N THR A 593 45.72 -9.50 -11.52
CA THR A 593 44.45 -10.12 -11.17
C THR A 593 43.74 -10.51 -12.46
N GLY A 594 43.40 -11.79 -12.61
CA GLY A 594 42.64 -12.27 -13.76
C GLY A 594 41.22 -11.70 -13.77
N LYS A 595 40.40 -12.15 -14.73
CA LYS A 595 38.95 -11.98 -14.62
C LYS A 595 38.44 -12.82 -13.44
N PRO A 596 37.40 -12.36 -12.72
CA PRO A 596 36.76 -13.21 -11.71
C PRO A 596 36.18 -14.47 -12.37
N GLU A 597 36.06 -15.54 -11.58
CA GLU A 597 35.49 -16.82 -12.03
C GLU A 597 34.01 -16.71 -12.41
N GLU A 598 33.28 -15.84 -11.69
CA GLU A 598 31.87 -15.55 -11.89
C GLU A 598 31.74 -14.06 -12.32
N ASP A 599 30.90 -13.77 -13.29
CA ASP A 599 30.56 -12.38 -13.66
C ASP A 599 29.42 -11.84 -12.79
N TYR A 600 29.22 -10.52 -12.81
CA TYR A 600 28.24 -9.86 -11.95
C TYR A 600 26.82 -10.39 -12.14
N ARG A 601 26.39 -10.65 -13.39
CA ARG A 601 25.03 -11.15 -13.68
C ARG A 601 24.81 -12.57 -13.18
N THR A 602 25.82 -13.42 -13.31
CA THR A 602 25.77 -14.79 -12.80
C THR A 602 25.75 -14.78 -11.26
N TRP A 603 26.56 -13.93 -10.65
CA TRP A 603 26.64 -13.73 -9.20
C TRP A 603 25.32 -13.24 -8.62
N THR A 604 24.77 -12.13 -9.11
CA THR A 604 23.47 -11.62 -8.65
C THR A 604 22.34 -12.58 -8.95
N GLY A 605 22.35 -13.22 -10.13
CA GLY A 605 21.37 -14.26 -10.48
C GLY A 605 21.36 -15.42 -9.49
N ARG A 606 22.54 -15.86 -8.99
CA ARG A 606 22.65 -16.88 -7.95
C ARG A 606 22.15 -16.39 -6.59
N LEU A 607 22.44 -15.14 -6.22
CA LEU A 607 22.04 -14.58 -4.92
C LEU A 607 20.54 -14.30 -4.84
N ARG A 608 19.96 -13.76 -5.92
CA ARG A 608 18.53 -13.43 -6.06
C ARG A 608 17.66 -14.61 -6.46
N LYS A 609 18.26 -15.77 -6.75
CA LYS A 609 17.51 -16.97 -7.12
C LYS A 609 16.55 -17.36 -6.01
N GLU A 610 15.26 -17.22 -6.28
CA GLU A 610 14.19 -17.73 -5.44
C GLU A 610 14.11 -19.26 -5.50
N GLU A 611 13.63 -19.87 -4.43
CA GLU A 611 13.34 -21.30 -4.43
C GLU A 611 12.15 -21.58 -5.34
N GLU A 612 12.30 -22.57 -6.22
CA GLU A 612 11.24 -22.96 -7.13
C GLU A 612 10.07 -23.55 -6.32
N ARG A 613 8.90 -22.91 -6.40
CA ARG A 613 7.69 -23.32 -5.68
C ARG A 613 6.48 -23.28 -6.63
N PRO A 614 5.41 -24.02 -6.33
CA PRO A 614 4.17 -23.87 -7.09
C PRO A 614 3.59 -22.46 -6.94
N HIS A 615 3.24 -21.85 -8.08
CA HIS A 615 2.49 -20.59 -8.20
C HIS A 615 1.09 -20.81 -8.75
N VAL A 616 0.77 -22.04 -9.12
CA VAL A 616 -0.56 -22.45 -9.55
C VAL A 616 -0.94 -23.74 -8.83
N ALA A 617 -2.24 -24.01 -8.75
CA ALA A 617 -2.72 -25.27 -8.23
C ALA A 617 -4.11 -25.59 -8.77
N TRP A 618 -4.55 -26.82 -8.52
CA TRP A 618 -5.91 -27.27 -8.76
C TRP A 618 -6.33 -28.29 -7.69
N ASN A 619 -7.63 -28.55 -7.59
CA ASN A 619 -8.17 -29.64 -6.79
C ASN A 619 -9.55 -30.06 -7.38
N ASN A 620 -10.03 -31.25 -7.05
CA ASN A 620 -11.40 -31.71 -7.34
C ASN A 620 -11.98 -32.66 -6.27
N GLN A 621 -11.27 -32.80 -5.15
CA GLN A 621 -11.60 -33.75 -4.09
C GLN A 621 -12.47 -33.11 -3.01
N TRP A 622 -12.40 -31.79 -2.87
CA TRP A 622 -13.28 -31.07 -1.96
C TRP A 622 -14.66 -30.94 -2.63
N LEU A 623 -15.68 -31.49 -1.96
CA LEU A 623 -17.07 -31.43 -2.42
C LEU A 623 -17.27 -31.82 -3.91
N PRO A 624 -16.97 -33.05 -4.36
CA PRO A 624 -17.21 -33.45 -5.75
C PRO A 624 -18.70 -33.22 -6.14
N PRO A 625 -19.00 -32.79 -7.37
CA PRO A 625 -18.16 -32.80 -8.56
C PRO A 625 -17.41 -31.48 -8.85
N ASN A 626 -17.13 -30.67 -7.83
CA ASN A 626 -16.39 -29.41 -8.00
C ASN A 626 -14.97 -29.65 -8.51
N TRP A 627 -14.52 -28.77 -9.41
CA TRP A 627 -13.14 -28.62 -9.85
C TRP A 627 -12.75 -27.17 -9.68
N GLY A 628 -11.58 -26.88 -9.14
CA GLY A 628 -11.06 -25.52 -9.20
C GLY A 628 -9.59 -25.50 -9.53
N TRP A 629 -9.19 -24.36 -10.04
CA TRP A 629 -7.86 -24.06 -10.50
C TRP A 629 -7.55 -22.60 -10.18
N GLU A 630 -6.29 -22.30 -9.97
CA GLU A 630 -5.88 -20.99 -9.47
C GLU A 630 -4.45 -20.64 -9.88
N SER A 631 -4.18 -19.34 -9.89
CA SER A 631 -2.86 -18.77 -9.63
C SER A 631 -2.78 -18.36 -8.16
N GLU A 632 -1.62 -17.88 -7.73
CA GLU A 632 -1.46 -17.24 -6.44
C GLU A 632 -2.29 -15.95 -6.29
N LYS A 633 -2.81 -15.39 -7.40
CA LYS A 633 -3.59 -14.14 -7.44
C LYS A 633 -5.10 -14.34 -7.62
N ALA A 634 -5.54 -15.32 -8.42
CA ALA A 634 -6.94 -15.54 -8.76
C ALA A 634 -7.32 -17.03 -8.72
N ALA A 635 -8.59 -17.33 -8.46
CA ALA A 635 -9.08 -18.70 -8.33
C ALA A 635 -10.50 -18.85 -8.91
N PHE A 636 -10.73 -19.98 -9.57
CA PHE A 636 -11.94 -20.27 -10.32
C PHE A 636 -12.48 -21.67 -9.98
N ARG A 637 -13.78 -21.87 -10.20
CA ARG A 637 -14.45 -23.16 -9.98
C ARG A 637 -15.32 -23.54 -11.17
N PHE A 638 -15.41 -24.84 -11.41
CA PHE A 638 -16.31 -25.47 -12.37
C PHE A 638 -17.09 -26.61 -11.71
N TYR A 639 -18.41 -26.63 -11.90
CA TYR A 639 -19.25 -27.75 -11.50
C TYR A 639 -20.50 -27.81 -12.38
N LEU A 640 -20.76 -28.96 -12.99
CA LEU A 640 -21.97 -29.22 -13.80
C LEU A 640 -22.27 -28.15 -14.88
N GLY A 641 -21.25 -27.49 -15.42
CA GLY A 641 -21.39 -26.45 -16.44
C GLY A 641 -21.37 -25.01 -15.92
N HIS A 642 -21.41 -24.80 -14.60
CA HIS A 642 -21.31 -23.48 -13.97
C HIS A 642 -19.85 -23.07 -13.81
N PHE A 643 -19.56 -21.79 -14.08
CA PHE A 643 -18.26 -21.17 -13.78
C PHE A 643 -18.40 -20.19 -12.61
N ASP A 644 -17.57 -20.39 -11.61
CA ASP A 644 -17.57 -19.63 -10.35
C ASP A 644 -16.26 -18.92 -10.08
N LEU A 645 -16.29 -17.96 -9.16
CA LEU A 645 -15.16 -17.10 -8.81
C LEU A 645 -14.87 -17.15 -7.31
N PHE A 646 -13.59 -17.17 -6.95
CA PHE A 646 -13.14 -16.89 -5.59
C PHE A 646 -12.49 -15.51 -5.55
N GLY A 647 -12.84 -14.73 -4.53
CA GLY A 647 -12.15 -13.48 -4.20
C GLY A 647 -10.94 -13.79 -3.34
N LYS A 648 -9.77 -13.34 -3.78
CA LYS A 648 -8.51 -13.45 -3.04
C LYS A 648 -8.00 -12.10 -2.58
N ARG A 649 -7.23 -12.10 -1.49
CA ARG A 649 -6.43 -10.95 -1.04
C ARG A 649 -5.24 -10.79 -1.99
N GLN A 650 -5.33 -9.87 -2.95
CA GLN A 650 -4.40 -9.76 -4.09
C GLN A 650 -2.95 -9.42 -3.71
N TRP A 651 -2.74 -8.84 -2.52
CA TRP A 651 -1.42 -8.52 -1.96
C TRP A 651 -0.75 -9.68 -1.23
N ILE A 652 -1.41 -10.84 -1.14
CA ILE A 652 -0.88 -12.04 -0.52
C ILE A 652 -0.85 -13.18 -1.54
N ASP A 653 0.32 -13.49 -2.06
CA ASP A 653 0.51 -14.65 -2.94
C ASP A 653 0.16 -15.94 -2.19
N THR A 654 -0.98 -16.54 -2.54
CA THR A 654 -1.51 -17.69 -1.79
C THR A 654 -2.12 -18.72 -2.72
N LEU A 655 -1.79 -19.99 -2.54
CA LEU A 655 -2.49 -21.12 -3.15
C LEU A 655 -3.45 -21.75 -2.14
N VAL A 656 -4.74 -21.78 -2.49
CA VAL A 656 -5.85 -22.21 -1.64
C VAL A 656 -6.36 -23.59 -2.06
N MET A 657 -6.37 -23.94 -3.34
CA MET A 657 -6.93 -25.20 -3.86
C MET A 657 -6.36 -26.45 -3.18
N PRO A 658 -5.04 -26.57 -2.90
CA PRO A 658 -4.51 -27.74 -2.19
C PRO A 658 -5.04 -27.90 -0.76
N ARG A 659 -5.49 -26.80 -0.13
CA ARG A 659 -5.85 -26.73 1.30
C ARG A 659 -7.28 -26.27 1.56
N ILE A 660 -8.09 -26.13 0.52
CA ILE A 660 -9.45 -25.57 0.60
C ILE A 660 -10.38 -26.37 1.53
N ALA A 661 -10.09 -27.65 1.76
CA ALA A 661 -10.82 -28.52 2.69
C ALA A 661 -10.39 -28.39 4.17
N GLU A 662 -9.27 -27.72 4.46
CA GLU A 662 -8.70 -27.59 5.82
C GLU A 662 -9.27 -26.39 6.60
N GLY A 663 -9.85 -25.41 5.90
CA GLY A 663 -10.34 -24.17 6.50
C GLY A 663 -11.71 -24.30 7.17
N LYS A 664 -12.21 -23.18 7.70
CA LYS A 664 -13.64 -23.04 8.00
C LYS A 664 -14.42 -22.97 6.67
N SER A 665 -15.70 -22.62 6.72
CA SER A 665 -16.47 -22.38 5.49
C SER A 665 -15.71 -21.44 4.55
N TYR A 666 -15.52 -21.86 3.30
CA TYR A 666 -14.94 -21.02 2.24
C TYR A 666 -15.94 -19.99 1.72
N HIS A 667 -17.20 -20.03 2.17
CA HIS A 667 -18.22 -19.00 1.95
C HIS A 667 -18.16 -17.87 2.99
N LEU A 668 -17.12 -17.81 3.83
CA LEU A 668 -16.95 -16.75 4.84
C LEU A 668 -15.51 -16.23 4.81
N ASP A 669 -15.35 -14.91 4.80
CA ASP A 669 -14.04 -14.24 4.87
C ASP A 669 -13.45 -14.25 6.28
N GLN A 670 -13.01 -15.43 6.71
CA GLN A 670 -12.39 -15.65 8.02
C GLN A 670 -11.15 -16.56 7.94
N ASN A 671 -10.77 -16.98 6.74
CA ASN A 671 -9.66 -17.88 6.49
C ASN A 671 -8.35 -17.12 6.15
N GLY A 672 -8.40 -15.79 6.05
CA GLY A 672 -7.24 -14.92 5.81
C GLY A 672 -6.80 -14.80 4.35
N TRP A 673 -7.33 -15.63 3.45
CA TRP A 673 -7.02 -15.60 2.01
C TRP A 673 -8.13 -14.99 1.15
N GLY A 674 -9.38 -14.96 1.66
CA GLY A 674 -10.59 -14.54 0.94
C GLY A 674 -11.72 -15.57 1.04
N MET A 675 -12.61 -15.62 0.04
CA MET A 675 -13.82 -16.45 0.02
C MET A 675 -14.35 -16.77 -1.38
N ASP A 676 -15.34 -17.66 -1.47
CA ASP A 676 -16.22 -17.82 -2.63
C ASP A 676 -17.15 -16.60 -2.72
N ILE A 677 -17.10 -15.90 -3.86
CA ILE A 677 -17.70 -14.57 -4.01
C ILE A 677 -18.83 -14.53 -5.04
N LEU A 678 -19.34 -15.67 -5.53
CA LEU A 678 -20.36 -15.64 -6.58
C LEU A 678 -21.48 -16.67 -6.39
N HIS A 679 -22.71 -16.19 -6.36
CA HIS A 679 -23.93 -16.98 -6.38
C HIS A 679 -24.38 -17.19 -7.82
N VAL A 680 -23.87 -18.24 -8.46
CA VAL A 680 -24.20 -18.52 -9.88
C VAL A 680 -25.67 -18.89 -10.10
N GLY A 681 -26.39 -19.36 -9.07
CA GLY A 681 -27.80 -19.76 -9.17
C GLY A 681 -28.06 -20.79 -10.28
N LYS A 682 -28.94 -20.45 -11.24
CA LYS A 682 -29.30 -21.30 -12.40
C LYS A 682 -28.64 -20.84 -13.71
N THR A 683 -27.62 -20.00 -13.61
CA THR A 683 -27.02 -19.30 -14.76
C THR A 683 -25.71 -19.97 -15.19
N ALA A 684 -25.07 -19.43 -16.21
CA ALA A 684 -23.73 -19.82 -16.63
C ALA A 684 -22.63 -19.39 -15.63
N GLY A 685 -22.94 -18.50 -14.68
CA GLY A 685 -21.95 -17.88 -13.78
C GLY A 685 -21.05 -16.89 -14.54
N CYS A 686 -19.74 -16.93 -14.32
CA CYS A 686 -18.76 -16.10 -15.03
C CYS A 686 -18.05 -16.90 -16.13
N GLY A 687 -18.70 -17.00 -17.30
CA GLY A 687 -18.10 -17.59 -18.50
C GLY A 687 -18.56 -19.00 -18.86
N GLY A 688 -19.62 -19.53 -18.26
CA GLY A 688 -20.26 -20.77 -18.72
C GLY A 688 -20.88 -20.62 -20.12
N LEU A 689 -21.14 -21.76 -20.78
CA LEU A 689 -21.48 -21.78 -22.21
C LEU A 689 -22.96 -22.08 -22.50
N ILE A 690 -23.43 -21.54 -23.63
CA ILE A 690 -24.73 -21.83 -24.24
C ILE A 690 -24.47 -22.18 -25.71
N LEU A 691 -24.89 -23.37 -26.15
CA LEU A 691 -24.80 -23.76 -27.56
C LEU A 691 -26.10 -23.36 -28.28
N TYR A 692 -26.02 -22.52 -29.31
CA TYR A 692 -27.16 -22.24 -30.17
C TYR A 692 -27.11 -23.18 -31.37
N VAL A 693 -28.18 -23.94 -31.59
CA VAL A 693 -28.33 -24.79 -32.78
C VAL A 693 -29.52 -24.28 -33.58
N ASN A 694 -29.26 -23.80 -34.79
CA ASN A 694 -30.27 -23.18 -35.66
C ASN A 694 -31.07 -22.06 -34.95
N GLY A 695 -30.40 -21.29 -34.07
CA GLY A 695 -30.98 -20.19 -33.30
C GLY A 695 -31.65 -20.60 -31.98
N VAL A 696 -31.75 -21.89 -31.66
CA VAL A 696 -32.32 -22.38 -30.40
C VAL A 696 -31.20 -22.51 -29.35
N PRO A 697 -31.32 -21.87 -28.16
CA PRO A 697 -30.31 -21.96 -27.11
C PRO A 697 -30.41 -23.29 -26.34
N TYR A 698 -29.27 -23.94 -26.14
CA TYR A 698 -29.09 -25.13 -25.31
C TYR A 698 -28.00 -24.84 -24.27
N PRO A 699 -28.36 -24.60 -23.00
CA PRO A 699 -27.38 -24.39 -21.94
C PRO A 699 -26.42 -25.59 -21.82
N VAL A 700 -25.12 -25.31 -21.74
CA VAL A 700 -24.10 -26.34 -21.49
C VAL A 700 -23.94 -26.53 -19.98
N ARG A 701 -25.05 -26.86 -19.30
CA ARG A 701 -25.12 -27.02 -17.84
C ARG A 701 -26.22 -28.01 -17.45
N ASN A 702 -26.08 -28.61 -16.26
CA ASN A 702 -27.04 -29.56 -15.72
C ASN A 702 -27.18 -29.41 -14.21
N GLU A 703 -28.07 -28.50 -13.78
CA GLU A 703 -28.26 -28.13 -12.38
C GLU A 703 -28.75 -29.30 -11.51
N THR A 704 -29.43 -30.27 -12.13
CA THR A 704 -30.01 -31.41 -11.42
C THR A 704 -29.05 -32.59 -11.25
N GLY A 705 -27.93 -32.58 -11.99
CA GLY A 705 -27.03 -33.71 -12.14
C GLY A 705 -27.68 -34.95 -12.78
N LYS A 706 -28.90 -34.82 -13.32
CA LYS A 706 -29.67 -35.91 -13.92
C LYS A 706 -29.93 -35.59 -15.40
N GLY A 707 -29.82 -36.60 -16.26
CA GLY A 707 -30.01 -36.41 -17.69
C GLY A 707 -28.84 -35.68 -18.36
N ASN A 708 -29.11 -35.08 -19.51
CA ASN A 708 -28.10 -34.39 -20.33
C ASN A 708 -28.11 -32.87 -20.08
N PRO A 709 -26.97 -32.19 -20.27
CA PRO A 709 -25.66 -32.76 -20.56
C PRO A 709 -25.03 -33.48 -19.36
N THR A 710 -24.13 -34.42 -19.65
CA THR A 710 -23.28 -35.08 -18.64
C THR A 710 -21.85 -34.55 -18.73
N PHE A 711 -21.14 -34.50 -17.61
CA PHE A 711 -19.81 -33.89 -17.54
C PHE A 711 -18.75 -34.89 -17.11
N THR A 712 -17.61 -34.87 -17.81
CA THR A 712 -16.36 -35.51 -17.38
C THR A 712 -15.25 -34.48 -17.29
N GLY A 713 -14.29 -34.68 -16.39
CA GLY A 713 -13.19 -33.74 -16.15
C GLY A 713 -11.86 -34.45 -15.93
N ARG A 714 -10.75 -33.83 -16.35
CA ARG A 714 -9.39 -34.29 -16.06
C ARG A 714 -8.39 -33.14 -15.99
N LEU A 715 -7.30 -33.37 -15.26
CA LEU A 715 -6.08 -32.56 -15.36
C LEU A 715 -5.38 -32.86 -16.70
N VAL A 716 -4.96 -31.81 -17.41
CA VAL A 716 -4.20 -31.91 -18.68
C VAL A 716 -2.73 -31.60 -18.44
N GLU A 717 -2.44 -30.52 -17.72
CA GLU A 717 -1.09 -30.03 -17.46
C GLU A 717 -1.03 -29.41 -16.06
N GLU A 718 0.05 -29.68 -15.33
CA GLU A 718 0.41 -29.02 -14.09
C GLU A 718 1.94 -28.83 -14.05
N THR A 719 2.37 -27.58 -13.97
CA THR A 719 3.75 -27.16 -13.72
C THR A 719 3.74 -26.19 -12.55
N HIS A 720 4.90 -25.71 -12.09
CA HIS A 720 4.94 -24.65 -11.09
C HIS A 720 4.32 -23.32 -11.57
N HIS A 721 4.18 -23.11 -12.89
CA HIS A 721 3.75 -21.83 -13.45
C HIS A 721 2.49 -21.89 -14.31
N LYS A 722 1.89 -23.07 -14.48
CA LYS A 722 0.70 -23.24 -15.33
C LYS A 722 -0.07 -24.49 -14.97
N VAL A 723 -1.40 -24.36 -14.90
CA VAL A 723 -2.31 -25.49 -14.80
C VAL A 723 -3.37 -25.40 -15.90
N THR A 724 -3.69 -26.54 -16.50
CA THR A 724 -4.74 -26.69 -17.51
C THR A 724 -5.62 -27.88 -17.17
N LEU A 725 -6.94 -27.65 -17.15
CA LEU A 725 -7.95 -28.69 -16.99
C LEU A 725 -8.66 -28.95 -18.33
N GLU A 726 -9.40 -30.04 -18.43
CA GLU A 726 -10.31 -30.33 -19.53
C GLU A 726 -11.64 -30.82 -18.98
N PHE A 727 -12.73 -30.24 -19.46
CA PHE A 727 -14.10 -30.69 -19.21
C PHE A 727 -14.79 -31.03 -20.54
N ILE A 728 -15.55 -32.12 -20.56
CA ILE A 728 -16.34 -32.52 -21.72
C ILE A 728 -17.79 -32.65 -21.29
N ALA A 729 -18.66 -31.85 -21.93
CA ALA A 729 -20.09 -31.92 -21.81
C ALA A 729 -20.66 -32.73 -22.98
N GLU A 730 -21.23 -33.91 -22.71
CA GLU A 730 -21.86 -34.77 -23.72
C GLU A 730 -23.39 -34.67 -23.64
N GLY A 731 -24.06 -34.74 -24.79
CA GLY A 731 -25.52 -34.71 -24.85
C GLY A 731 -26.11 -33.30 -24.96
N VAL A 732 -25.33 -32.29 -25.36
CA VAL A 732 -25.80 -30.91 -25.52
C VAL A 732 -26.60 -30.78 -26.82
N GLY A 733 -27.74 -30.08 -26.82
CA GLY A 733 -28.50 -29.84 -28.05
C GLY A 733 -29.69 -30.80 -28.25
N PRO A 734 -30.20 -30.91 -29.50
CA PRO A 734 -31.32 -31.79 -29.82
C PRO A 734 -31.04 -33.27 -29.50
N GLU A 735 -31.99 -33.96 -28.86
CA GLU A 735 -31.83 -35.36 -28.40
C GLU A 735 -31.46 -36.34 -29.53
N ASN A 736 -31.92 -36.09 -30.76
CA ASN A 736 -31.70 -36.95 -31.91
C ASN A 736 -30.31 -36.75 -32.58
N ALA A 737 -29.62 -35.66 -32.28
CA ALA A 737 -28.31 -35.33 -32.83
C ALA A 737 -27.52 -34.45 -31.84
N PRO A 738 -27.11 -34.99 -30.68
CA PRO A 738 -26.43 -34.22 -29.67
C PRO A 738 -25.00 -33.85 -30.08
N TYR A 739 -24.53 -32.78 -29.47
CA TYR A 739 -23.18 -32.24 -29.56
C TYR A 739 -22.38 -32.61 -28.30
N ALA A 740 -21.06 -32.61 -28.46
CA ALA A 740 -20.10 -32.62 -27.36
C ALA A 740 -19.39 -31.27 -27.31
N VAL A 741 -19.38 -30.64 -26.15
CA VAL A 741 -18.67 -29.37 -25.92
C VAL A 741 -17.47 -29.63 -25.03
N ARG A 742 -16.27 -29.40 -25.55
CA ARG A 742 -15.01 -29.53 -24.82
C ARG A 742 -14.54 -28.15 -24.38
N LEU A 743 -14.22 -28.02 -23.10
CA LEU A 743 -13.71 -26.84 -22.42
C LEU A 743 -12.30 -27.14 -21.90
N ARG A 744 -11.35 -26.23 -22.11
CA ARG A 744 -10.00 -26.31 -21.52
C ARG A 744 -9.64 -24.99 -20.85
N PRO A 745 -9.98 -24.80 -19.57
CA PRO A 745 -9.50 -23.65 -18.84
C PRO A 745 -8.02 -23.80 -18.50
N SER A 746 -7.29 -22.69 -18.54
CA SER A 746 -5.88 -22.61 -18.16
C SER A 746 -5.59 -21.29 -17.46
N ILE A 747 -4.71 -21.34 -16.47
CA ILE A 747 -4.18 -20.16 -15.76
C ILE A 747 -2.68 -20.29 -15.54
N GLY A 748 -1.96 -19.18 -15.62
CA GLY A 748 -0.52 -19.08 -15.35
C GLY A 748 -0.21 -18.41 -14.01
N ALA A 749 1.04 -18.53 -13.56
CA ALA A 749 1.56 -17.81 -12.40
C ALA A 749 1.37 -16.29 -12.55
N GLY A 750 0.86 -15.64 -11.51
CA GLY A 750 0.60 -14.20 -11.48
C GLY A 750 -0.62 -13.73 -12.28
N ASP A 751 -1.28 -14.59 -13.08
CA ASP A 751 -2.44 -14.19 -13.88
C ASP A 751 -3.66 -13.91 -12.99
N LEU A 752 -4.39 -12.84 -13.28
CA LEU A 752 -5.69 -12.51 -12.66
C LEU A 752 -6.89 -13.10 -13.43
N TYR A 753 -6.67 -13.57 -14.66
CA TYR A 753 -7.69 -14.15 -15.53
C TYR A 753 -7.38 -15.61 -15.85
N SER A 754 -8.39 -16.36 -16.28
CA SER A 754 -8.22 -17.69 -16.86
C SER A 754 -8.68 -17.71 -18.32
N SER A 755 -7.84 -18.25 -19.20
CA SER A 755 -8.24 -18.55 -20.57
C SER A 755 -9.10 -19.81 -20.60
N VAL A 756 -10.08 -19.88 -21.51
CA VAL A 756 -10.95 -21.03 -21.73
C VAL A 756 -11.02 -21.31 -23.23
N GLU A 757 -10.43 -22.42 -23.65
CA GLU A 757 -10.55 -22.91 -25.02
C GLU A 757 -11.79 -23.82 -25.13
N ALA A 758 -12.74 -23.46 -25.99
CA ALA A 758 -13.97 -24.20 -26.25
C ALA A 758 -13.99 -24.79 -27.66
N THR A 759 -14.37 -26.06 -27.80
CA THR A 759 -14.58 -26.73 -29.10
C THR A 759 -15.91 -27.47 -29.09
N VAL A 760 -16.66 -27.39 -30.19
CA VAL A 760 -17.94 -28.07 -30.37
C VAL A 760 -17.80 -29.15 -31.44
N ASP A 761 -18.10 -30.40 -31.09
CA ASP A 761 -18.08 -31.57 -31.95
C ASP A 761 -19.48 -32.24 -32.00
N GLY A 762 -19.71 -33.15 -32.94
CA GLY A 762 -21.00 -33.87 -33.08
C GLY A 762 -22.09 -33.10 -33.84
N GLY A 763 -23.36 -33.43 -33.61
CA GLY A 763 -24.50 -32.78 -34.26
C GLY A 763 -24.83 -33.22 -35.69
N THR A 764 -25.82 -32.54 -36.29
CA THR A 764 -26.26 -32.80 -37.67
C THR A 764 -25.42 -31.99 -38.66
N PRO A 765 -24.84 -32.61 -39.71
CA PRO A 765 -24.15 -31.87 -40.76
C PRO A 765 -25.04 -30.80 -41.40
N GLY A 766 -24.56 -29.55 -41.41
CA GLY A 766 -25.25 -28.41 -42.00
C GLY A 766 -26.09 -27.58 -41.02
N ASP A 767 -26.23 -28.01 -39.76
CA ASP A 767 -26.74 -27.14 -38.70
C ASP A 767 -25.88 -25.88 -38.55
N LYS A 768 -26.53 -24.74 -38.35
CA LYS A 768 -25.83 -23.50 -37.96
C LYS A 768 -25.62 -23.52 -36.45
N ILE A 769 -24.36 -23.48 -36.02
CA ILE A 769 -24.00 -23.42 -34.59
C ILE A 769 -23.37 -22.07 -34.22
N GLU A 770 -23.68 -21.59 -33.02
CA GLU A 770 -23.10 -20.38 -32.43
C GLU A 770 -22.85 -20.64 -30.94
N LEU A 771 -21.87 -19.96 -30.35
CA LEU A 771 -21.49 -20.18 -28.95
C LEU A 771 -21.76 -18.92 -28.13
N GLY A 772 -22.68 -19.01 -27.17
CA GLY A 772 -22.90 -17.99 -26.15
C GLY A 772 -21.99 -18.21 -24.96
N ILE A 773 -21.43 -17.14 -24.43
CA ILE A 773 -20.70 -17.10 -23.16
C ILE A 773 -21.51 -16.22 -22.22
N GLY A 774 -21.92 -16.77 -21.07
CA GLY A 774 -22.81 -16.12 -20.13
C GLY A 774 -22.07 -15.47 -18.95
N LEU A 775 -22.61 -14.34 -18.50
CA LEU A 775 -22.22 -13.58 -17.31
C LEU A 775 -23.48 -13.40 -16.45
N VAL A 776 -23.50 -13.96 -15.25
CA VAL A 776 -24.65 -13.83 -14.33
C VAL A 776 -24.94 -12.35 -14.02
N ARG A 777 -26.23 -12.02 -13.90
CA ARG A 777 -26.70 -10.69 -13.49
C ARG A 777 -26.69 -10.59 -11.97
N LEU A 778 -26.00 -9.59 -11.43
CA LEU A 778 -25.99 -9.34 -9.98
C LEU A 778 -27.29 -8.63 -9.54
N PRO A 779 -27.70 -8.74 -8.26
CA PRO A 779 -28.83 -8.00 -7.71
C PRO A 779 -28.67 -6.49 -7.89
N ASP A 780 -27.44 -6.01 -7.70
CA ASP A 780 -27.03 -4.66 -8.03
C ASP A 780 -25.83 -4.68 -8.96
N GLU A 781 -25.93 -4.03 -10.11
CA GLU A 781 -24.84 -3.98 -11.09
C GLU A 781 -24.90 -2.77 -12.02
N THR A 782 -23.71 -2.33 -12.41
CA THR A 782 -23.45 -1.61 -13.65
C THR A 782 -22.84 -2.56 -14.66
N PHE A 783 -23.59 -2.86 -15.73
CA PHE A 783 -23.12 -3.69 -16.84
C PHE A 783 -22.57 -2.83 -17.98
N PHE A 784 -21.47 -3.27 -18.60
CA PHE A 784 -20.87 -2.64 -19.76
C PHE A 784 -20.43 -3.66 -20.81
N SER A 785 -20.37 -3.19 -22.06
CA SER A 785 -19.93 -4.01 -23.19
C SER A 785 -19.20 -3.19 -24.23
N ASP A 786 -18.16 -3.79 -24.83
CA ASP A 786 -17.39 -3.21 -25.93
C ASP A 786 -17.02 -4.27 -26.95
N LYS A 787 -17.73 -4.26 -28.08
CA LYS A 787 -17.48 -5.15 -29.21
C LYS A 787 -16.08 -4.96 -29.80
N ALA A 788 -15.57 -3.74 -29.89
CA ALA A 788 -14.31 -3.44 -30.56
C ALA A 788 -13.13 -3.98 -29.75
N SER A 789 -13.18 -3.78 -28.44
CA SER A 789 -12.20 -4.33 -27.50
C SER A 789 -12.40 -5.83 -27.28
N GLY A 790 -13.63 -6.33 -27.44
CA GLY A 790 -13.98 -7.73 -27.21
C GLY A 790 -14.21 -8.02 -25.74
N VAL A 791 -14.99 -7.16 -25.07
CA VAL A 791 -15.21 -7.21 -23.61
C VAL A 791 -16.70 -7.14 -23.31
N ILE A 792 -17.16 -7.94 -22.35
CA ILE A 792 -18.33 -7.64 -21.52
C ILE A 792 -17.92 -7.72 -20.05
N GLY A 793 -18.51 -6.90 -19.20
CA GLY A 793 -18.24 -6.92 -17.77
C GLY A 793 -19.37 -6.34 -16.94
N SER A 794 -19.33 -6.64 -15.65
CA SER A 794 -20.26 -6.16 -14.64
C SER A 794 -19.46 -5.78 -13.39
N TRP A 795 -19.78 -4.64 -12.80
CA TRP A 795 -19.33 -4.25 -11.46
C TRP A 795 -20.58 -4.07 -10.59
N GLY A 796 -20.63 -4.74 -9.44
CA GLY A 796 -21.87 -4.77 -8.69
C GLY A 796 -21.79 -5.36 -7.29
N PHE A 797 -22.84 -5.14 -6.53
CA PHE A 797 -22.99 -5.64 -5.17
C PHE A 797 -23.89 -6.87 -5.15
N GLN A 798 -23.44 -7.91 -4.46
CA GLN A 798 -24.17 -9.17 -4.41
C GLN A 798 -24.97 -9.36 -3.12
N ASP A 799 -24.30 -9.30 -1.97
CA ASP A 799 -24.90 -9.39 -0.65
C ASP A 799 -23.92 -8.83 0.41
N PRO A 800 -24.37 -8.57 1.66
CA PRO A 800 -23.49 -8.00 2.70
C PRO A 800 -22.28 -8.87 3.09
N GLU A 801 -22.37 -10.20 2.99
CA GLU A 801 -21.26 -11.10 3.31
C GLU A 801 -20.17 -11.04 2.21
N ILE A 802 -20.55 -10.88 0.95
CA ILE A 802 -19.63 -10.80 -0.19
C ILE A 802 -19.15 -9.36 -0.44
N GLY A 803 -20.06 -8.40 -0.56
CA GLY A 803 -19.75 -7.03 -0.96
C GLY A 803 -19.75 -6.80 -2.48
N TRP A 804 -18.94 -5.83 -2.92
CA TRP A 804 -18.75 -5.45 -4.32
C TRP A 804 -17.79 -6.40 -5.06
N ILE A 805 -18.19 -6.82 -6.24
CA ILE A 805 -17.41 -7.71 -7.12
C ILE A 805 -17.42 -7.23 -8.56
N GLY A 806 -16.33 -7.55 -9.27
CA GLY A 806 -16.21 -7.40 -10.71
C GLY A 806 -16.26 -8.76 -11.39
N MET A 807 -16.94 -8.84 -12.53
CA MET A 807 -16.89 -9.99 -13.42
C MET A 807 -16.62 -9.53 -14.85
N GLY A 808 -15.83 -10.28 -15.60
CA GLY A 808 -15.43 -9.93 -16.96
C GLY A 808 -15.23 -11.12 -17.87
N ILE A 809 -15.65 -10.96 -19.12
CA ILE A 809 -15.36 -11.88 -20.22
C ILE A 809 -14.65 -11.10 -21.34
N MET A 810 -13.48 -11.60 -21.72
CA MET A 810 -12.70 -11.09 -22.85
C MET A 810 -12.75 -12.10 -23.99
N PHE A 811 -13.24 -11.70 -25.17
CA PHE A 811 -13.51 -12.58 -26.30
C PHE A 811 -12.91 -12.04 -27.61
N PRO A 812 -12.66 -12.89 -28.61
CA PRO A 812 -12.10 -12.46 -29.89
C PRO A 812 -13.10 -11.59 -30.68
N PRO A 813 -12.82 -10.29 -30.90
CA PRO A 813 -13.77 -9.37 -31.56
C PRO A 813 -14.20 -9.84 -32.96
N ALA A 814 -13.29 -10.48 -33.69
CA ALA A 814 -13.53 -11.00 -35.04
C ALA A 814 -14.58 -12.13 -35.10
N ARG A 815 -14.91 -12.75 -33.96
CA ARG A 815 -15.94 -13.79 -33.86
C ARG A 815 -17.26 -13.26 -33.34
N PHE A 816 -17.35 -12.00 -32.93
CA PHE A 816 -18.59 -11.46 -32.35
C PHE A 816 -19.76 -11.50 -33.34
N LEU A 817 -20.91 -12.03 -32.90
CA LEU A 817 -22.17 -12.01 -33.64
C LEU A 817 -23.18 -11.03 -33.03
N ARG A 818 -23.50 -11.19 -31.75
CA ARG A 818 -24.50 -10.37 -31.03
C ARG A 818 -24.32 -10.46 -29.52
N PHE A 819 -24.92 -9.52 -28.81
CA PHE A 819 -25.28 -9.71 -27.41
C PHE A 819 -26.66 -10.36 -27.33
N ASP A 820 -26.83 -11.28 -26.38
CA ASP A 820 -28.11 -11.91 -26.03
C ASP A 820 -28.36 -11.67 -24.54
N ASP A 821 -29.15 -10.64 -24.23
CA ASP A 821 -29.46 -10.25 -22.85
C ASP A 821 -30.70 -11.01 -22.35
N GLN A 822 -30.58 -11.59 -21.15
CA GLN A 822 -31.62 -12.38 -20.51
C GLN A 822 -31.89 -11.88 -19.09
N PRO A 823 -33.07 -12.18 -18.51
CA PRO A 823 -33.41 -11.69 -17.18
C PRO A 823 -32.39 -12.04 -16.08
N GLU A 824 -31.68 -13.17 -16.22
CA GLU A 824 -30.77 -13.70 -15.18
C GLU A 824 -29.28 -13.64 -15.58
N GLU A 825 -28.96 -13.41 -16.86
CA GLU A 825 -27.56 -13.40 -17.35
C GLU A 825 -27.41 -12.59 -18.64
N HIS A 826 -26.29 -11.88 -18.77
CA HIS A 826 -25.84 -11.28 -20.02
C HIS A 826 -25.08 -12.30 -20.84
N ARG A 827 -25.23 -12.31 -22.17
CA ARG A 827 -24.47 -13.24 -23.02
C ARG A 827 -23.83 -12.52 -24.20
N VAL A 828 -22.60 -12.91 -24.52
CA VAL A 828 -21.98 -12.61 -25.82
C VAL A 828 -22.03 -13.86 -26.69
N VAL A 829 -22.55 -13.73 -27.92
CA VAL A 829 -22.65 -14.84 -28.88
C VAL A 829 -21.58 -14.69 -29.95
N LEU A 830 -20.81 -15.75 -30.14
CA LEU A 830 -19.69 -15.84 -31.06
C LEU A 830 -19.96 -16.83 -32.20
N ASP A 831 -19.36 -16.54 -33.35
CA ASP A 831 -19.30 -17.41 -34.50
C ASP A 831 -18.55 -18.69 -34.14
N CYS A 832 -19.22 -19.83 -34.32
CA CYS A 832 -18.71 -21.15 -33.96
C CYS A 832 -18.67 -22.04 -35.20
N THR A 833 -17.57 -22.76 -35.35
CA THR A 833 -17.41 -23.76 -36.42
C THR A 833 -17.06 -25.09 -35.77
N GLN A 834 -17.77 -26.14 -36.18
CA GLN A 834 -17.57 -27.48 -35.66
C GLN A 834 -16.10 -27.91 -35.78
N GLY A 835 -15.55 -28.47 -34.71
CA GLY A 835 -14.16 -28.94 -34.62
C GLY A 835 -13.08 -27.83 -34.61
N LYS A 836 -13.46 -26.54 -34.66
CA LYS A 836 -12.52 -25.43 -34.49
C LYS A 836 -12.67 -24.83 -33.09
N SER A 837 -11.56 -24.53 -32.46
CA SER A 837 -11.58 -23.92 -31.13
C SER A 837 -11.82 -22.42 -31.16
N ILE A 838 -12.42 -21.93 -30.08
CA ILE A 838 -12.57 -20.52 -29.73
C ILE A 838 -11.98 -20.36 -28.33
N THR A 839 -11.10 -19.39 -28.15
CA THR A 839 -10.55 -19.04 -26.83
C THR A 839 -11.11 -17.71 -26.38
N TYR A 840 -11.63 -17.66 -25.16
CA TYR A 840 -11.99 -16.45 -24.43
C TYR A 840 -11.31 -16.48 -23.06
N CYS A 841 -11.32 -15.37 -22.33
CA CYS A 841 -10.84 -15.31 -20.97
C CYS A 841 -11.95 -14.86 -20.02
N ILE A 842 -11.88 -15.34 -18.79
CA ILE A 842 -12.73 -14.95 -17.68
C ILE A 842 -11.89 -14.29 -16.60
N GLN A 843 -12.44 -13.26 -15.95
CA GLN A 843 -11.78 -12.56 -14.86
C GLN A 843 -12.80 -12.20 -13.80
N GLY A 844 -12.39 -12.35 -12.54
CA GLY A 844 -13.15 -11.89 -11.38
C GLY A 844 -12.34 -10.85 -10.63
N ASP A 845 -13.04 -9.97 -9.93
CA ASP A 845 -12.47 -9.03 -8.99
C ASP A 845 -13.33 -8.92 -7.73
N TRP A 846 -12.72 -8.55 -6.61
CA TRP A 846 -13.40 -8.43 -5.33
C TRP A 846 -12.83 -7.26 -4.57
N LEU A 847 -13.67 -6.27 -4.26
CA LEU A 847 -13.22 -5.02 -3.66
C LEU A 847 -12.47 -5.26 -2.33
N ARG A 848 -13.01 -6.12 -1.46
CA ARG A 848 -12.36 -6.48 -0.20
C ARG A 848 -11.06 -7.28 -0.42
N GLY A 849 -10.85 -7.82 -1.62
CA GLY A 849 -9.62 -8.46 -2.05
C GLY A 849 -8.50 -7.50 -2.45
N HIS A 850 -8.75 -6.20 -2.54
CA HIS A 850 -7.73 -5.17 -2.83
C HIS A 850 -6.99 -4.74 -1.57
N GLN A 851 -5.69 -4.46 -1.67
CA GLN A 851 -4.93 -3.96 -0.51
C GLN A 851 -5.42 -2.56 -0.11
N PHE A 852 -5.71 -1.75 -1.13
CA PHE A 852 -6.19 -0.38 -1.07
C PHE A 852 -7.58 -0.32 -1.70
N SER A 853 -8.61 -0.73 -0.95
CA SER A 853 -9.98 -0.96 -1.45
C SER A 853 -10.82 0.31 -1.60
N CYS A 854 -10.22 1.46 -1.91
CA CYS A 854 -10.74 2.74 -1.43
C CYS A 854 -12.05 3.19 -2.07
N CYS A 855 -12.30 2.94 -3.37
CA CYS A 855 -13.62 2.86 -4.04
C CYS A 855 -13.52 2.79 -5.58
N PRO A 856 -13.11 1.66 -6.19
CA PRO A 856 -13.10 1.55 -7.64
C PRO A 856 -14.52 1.67 -8.20
N SER A 857 -14.66 2.49 -9.23
CA SER A 857 -15.87 2.68 -10.00
C SER A 857 -16.08 1.51 -10.97
N ALA A 858 -17.30 1.42 -11.53
CA ALA A 858 -17.55 0.51 -12.65
C ALA A 858 -16.66 0.82 -13.87
N GLN A 859 -16.24 2.08 -14.03
CA GLN A 859 -15.39 2.55 -15.11
C GLN A 859 -13.94 2.08 -14.93
N ASP A 860 -13.43 2.02 -13.71
CA ASP A 860 -12.09 1.46 -13.39
C ASP A 860 -12.00 -0.02 -13.72
N TRP A 861 -13.05 -0.76 -13.35
CA TRP A 861 -13.14 -2.17 -13.71
C TRP A 861 -13.21 -2.37 -15.23
N PHE A 862 -13.96 -1.51 -15.93
CA PHE A 862 -14.01 -1.55 -17.39
C PHE A 862 -12.65 -1.25 -18.04
N ASN A 863 -11.93 -0.25 -17.52
CA ASN A 863 -10.59 0.12 -17.98
C ASN A 863 -9.62 -1.04 -17.78
N THR A 864 -9.67 -1.71 -16.62
CA THR A 864 -8.89 -2.91 -16.31
C THR A 864 -9.11 -4.02 -17.34
N LEU A 865 -10.38 -4.39 -17.60
CA LEU A 865 -10.69 -5.44 -18.58
C LEU A 865 -10.27 -5.08 -20.00
N LYS A 866 -10.36 -3.80 -20.39
CA LYS A 866 -9.88 -3.31 -21.69
C LYS A 866 -8.36 -3.41 -21.82
N TYR A 867 -7.64 -3.01 -20.78
CA TYR A 867 -6.18 -3.11 -20.74
C TYR A 867 -5.73 -4.57 -20.89
N GLU A 868 -6.31 -5.48 -20.10
CA GLU A 868 -6.00 -6.91 -20.15
C GLU A 868 -6.34 -7.52 -21.53
N ALA A 869 -7.50 -7.20 -22.09
CA ALA A 869 -7.87 -7.62 -23.45
C ALA A 869 -6.87 -7.11 -24.50
N GLY A 870 -6.30 -5.93 -24.31
CA GLY A 870 -5.24 -5.36 -25.15
C GLY A 870 -3.92 -6.11 -25.02
N MET A 871 -3.54 -6.50 -23.80
CA MET A 871 -2.31 -7.25 -23.52
C MET A 871 -2.38 -8.68 -24.04
N ILE A 872 -3.53 -9.35 -23.91
CA ILE A 872 -3.76 -10.70 -24.45
C ILE A 872 -3.61 -10.73 -25.97
N LYS A 873 -4.01 -9.67 -26.68
CA LYS A 873 -3.85 -9.58 -28.15
C LYS A 873 -2.40 -9.42 -28.61
N LYS A 874 -1.50 -8.96 -27.74
CA LYS A 874 -0.07 -8.76 -28.05
C LYS A 874 0.77 -10.03 -27.80
N LYS A 875 0.29 -10.91 -26.92
CA LYS A 875 0.85 -12.25 -26.69
C LYS A 875 0.45 -13.19 -27.84
#